data_AF-E9G479-F1
#
_entry.id   AF-E9G479-F1
#
_cell.length_a   1.000
_cell.length_b   1.000
_cell.length_c   1.000
_cell.angle_alpha   90.00
_cell.angle_beta   90.00
_cell.angle_gamma   90.00
#
_symmetry.space_group_name_H-M   'P 1'
#
loop_
_entity.id
_entity.type
_entity.pdbx_description
1 polymer ?
#
loop_
_entity_poly.entity_id
_entity_poly.type
_entity_poly.pdbx_seq_one_letter_code
_entity_poly.pdbx_strand_id
1 'polypeptide(L)'
;MNSFNIVILSAILVICIAAAEDVVDPCCSFPCQNQGVCMSVNSHKDFTCDCTGLEYYGQTCETPIVSRRIKNWLRPSLTTMHKVYTGWPWLWKLVNNVPFLHRAAMRYVYLSRGAAIQSPPRFNSGHDYITTQSHFNTSYYARSLPPVPQHCPTPMGVAGHGELPDIDELAERFFKRKEFIAEPHGTNILFAYYAQHFSHQFFRTDRARGPAFTKGNDGVDVSHIYGLDQGTQDALRSFQLGKMKVRIDEDGQQFPPLLRDAPSVHMIYPPHTPQEEQVALGHALFSMQPGLFVMATVWLREHNRICDVLAVEHPDWDDERLYQTAKLIVLAQNLKITIEEYVQHLSQYKVKLSYDPELLRDEPQFQFSNRIHVEFAHLYHWHPMAPEAITLGNNTYTLEQMSFSTKTVAKHGFASFVQAIATQPAGALRHQNHGPMLLDQFKDVVRQGRQLRLQSFNNYRQLFGMPKYTSFMELTGGDVDLSRQLDKLYGDIDALEFYPGMLLEKSDSSVTPFTMVNIGGPYAIKGMMANPISSPHYWKPSTFGGPVGFDIVKSTTIKDLFCRNMKPGECGHIAFHLPTTEGQSQQQQSNSVETSSSGPSGIVLEPSPVPNYSTLPGDNHSSLMGSQTFSPPAGMTSTPHYATNYRRALTVDDLDFIECQPPSAAQWSSRHHAANNNYCRLREAHPI
;
A
#
# COMPACT_ATOMS: atom_id res chain seq x y z
N MET A 1 26.22 17.40 62.92
CA MET A 1 26.13 18.31 61.74
C MET A 1 25.27 19.48 62.13
N ASN A 2 25.82 20.70 62.15
CA ASN A 2 25.13 21.91 62.61
C ASN A 2 23.92 22.23 61.72
N SER A 3 22.84 22.74 62.31
CA SER A 3 21.60 23.16 61.65
C SER A 3 21.84 24.11 60.46
N PHE A 4 22.96 24.83 60.46
CA PHE A 4 23.41 25.69 59.36
C PHE A 4 23.75 24.90 58.07
N ASN A 5 24.36 23.72 58.19
CA ASN A 5 24.68 22.87 57.04
C ASN A 5 23.44 22.20 56.46
N ILE A 6 22.42 21.94 57.29
CA ILE A 6 21.13 21.40 56.82
C ILE A 6 20.41 22.46 56.00
N VAL A 7 20.35 23.71 56.46
CA VAL A 7 19.72 24.82 55.72
C VAL A 7 20.44 25.10 54.39
N ILE A 8 21.77 25.02 54.35
CA ILE A 8 22.53 25.18 53.10
C ILE A 8 22.29 24.01 52.15
N LEU A 9 22.26 22.76 52.63
CA LEU A 9 21.93 21.59 51.81
C LEU A 9 20.49 21.66 51.29
N SER A 10 19.54 22.11 52.11
CA SER A 10 18.14 22.32 51.70
C SER A 10 18.03 23.46 50.69
N ALA A 11 18.75 24.56 50.86
CA ALA A 11 18.76 25.67 49.91
C ALA A 11 19.43 25.29 48.59
N ILE A 12 20.54 24.53 48.62
CA ILE A 12 21.18 23.99 47.42
C ILE A 12 20.26 22.97 46.74
N LEU A 13 19.55 22.12 47.49
CA LEU A 13 18.58 21.18 46.94
C LEU A 13 17.39 21.90 46.31
N VAL A 14 16.86 22.94 46.95
CA VAL A 14 15.77 23.78 46.40
C VAL A 14 16.24 24.59 45.19
N ILE A 15 17.48 25.07 45.17
CA ILE A 15 18.08 25.74 44.00
C ILE A 15 18.37 24.74 42.87
N CYS A 16 18.80 23.52 43.17
CA CYS A 16 18.99 22.44 42.19
C CYS A 16 17.65 21.92 41.64
N ILE A 17 16.59 21.88 42.45
CA ILE A 17 15.23 21.54 42.02
C ILE A 17 14.61 22.69 41.22
N ALA A 18 14.88 23.95 41.58
CA ALA A 18 14.45 25.12 40.81
C ALA A 18 15.25 25.33 39.51
N ALA A 19 16.44 24.74 39.38
CA ALA A 19 17.26 24.81 38.16
C ALA A 19 16.94 23.70 37.13
N ALA A 20 16.01 22.80 37.45
CA ALA A 20 15.49 21.80 36.54
C ALA A 20 14.08 22.22 36.06
N GLU A 21 13.96 23.41 35.46
CA GLU A 21 12.91 23.57 34.46
C GLU A 21 13.35 22.71 33.27
N ASP A 22 12.67 21.59 33.05
CA ASP A 22 12.81 20.81 31.83
C ASP A 22 12.40 21.71 30.66
N VAL A 23 13.38 22.39 30.07
CA VAL A 23 13.18 23.23 28.90
C VAL A 23 12.79 22.29 27.76
N VAL A 24 11.49 22.25 27.47
CA VAL A 24 10.95 21.51 26.32
C VAL A 24 11.52 22.14 25.06
N ASP A 25 12.18 21.32 24.23
CA ASP A 25 12.71 21.80 22.96
C ASP A 25 11.58 22.40 22.11
N PRO A 26 11.67 23.69 21.72
CA PRO A 26 10.64 24.35 20.93
C PRO A 26 10.34 23.64 19.60
N CYS A 27 11.30 22.94 19.00
CA CYS A 27 11.07 22.18 17.77
C CYS A 27 10.16 20.96 17.96
N CYS A 28 9.94 20.49 19.20
CA CYS A 28 8.96 19.43 19.49
C CYS A 28 7.51 19.86 19.22
N SER A 29 7.24 21.17 19.18
CA SER A 29 5.92 21.70 18.80
C SER A 29 5.71 21.82 17.29
N PHE A 30 6.74 21.52 16.48
CA PHE A 30 6.76 21.70 15.03
C PHE A 30 6.35 23.12 14.58
N PRO A 31 7.04 24.17 15.06
CA PRO A 31 6.59 25.56 14.89
C PRO A 31 6.70 26.04 13.44
N CYS A 32 7.63 25.50 12.64
CA CYS A 32 7.87 25.95 11.27
C CYS A 32 6.81 25.45 10.29
N GLN A 33 6.09 26.39 9.67
CA GLN A 33 5.04 26.11 8.70
C GLN A 33 5.59 26.04 7.27
N ASN A 34 4.75 25.64 6.33
CA ASN A 34 5.02 25.72 4.88
C ASN A 34 6.33 25.03 4.45
N GLN A 35 6.74 23.96 5.14
CA GLN A 35 7.97 23.19 4.94
C GLN A 35 9.27 23.85 5.43
N GLY A 36 9.17 24.92 6.22
CA GLY A 36 10.31 25.50 6.93
C GLY A 36 11.01 24.49 7.84
N VAL A 37 12.33 24.63 7.98
CA VAL A 37 13.15 23.70 8.77
C VAL A 37 13.38 24.30 10.15
N CYS A 38 12.97 23.58 11.20
CA CYS A 38 13.21 24.00 12.59
C CYS A 38 14.64 23.67 13.00
N MET A 39 15.32 24.67 13.57
CA MET A 39 16.63 24.51 14.19
C MET A 39 16.56 25.02 15.62
N SER A 40 16.74 24.11 16.57
CA SER A 40 16.89 24.45 17.98
C SER A 40 18.21 25.21 18.20
N VAL A 41 18.15 26.29 18.98
CA VAL A 41 19.30 27.14 19.33
C VAL A 41 19.33 27.36 20.84
N ASN A 42 20.44 27.93 21.35
CA ASN A 42 20.62 28.24 22.78
C ASN A 42 20.37 27.04 23.70
N SER A 43 20.87 25.86 23.33
CA SER A 43 20.69 24.61 24.09
C SER A 43 19.20 24.25 24.30
N HIS A 44 18.41 24.27 23.23
CA HIS A 44 16.98 23.93 23.24
C HIS A 44 16.07 24.91 23.99
N LYS A 45 16.54 26.14 24.25
CA LYS A 45 15.74 27.21 24.85
C LYS A 45 15.00 28.08 23.84
N ASP A 46 15.42 28.06 22.58
CA ASP A 46 14.84 28.89 21.52
C ASP A 46 14.97 28.17 20.16
N PHE A 47 14.29 28.67 19.13
CA PHE A 47 14.33 28.08 17.79
C PHE A 47 14.44 29.14 16.69
N THR A 48 14.90 28.69 15.54
CA THR A 48 14.82 29.44 14.28
C THR A 48 14.19 28.56 13.21
N CYS A 49 13.38 29.17 12.34
CA CYS A 49 12.86 28.50 11.15
C CYS A 49 13.62 28.99 9.92
N ASP A 50 14.25 28.06 9.20
CA ASP A 50 14.80 28.35 7.89
C ASP A 50 13.67 28.35 6.85
N CYS A 51 13.33 29.54 6.36
CA CYS A 51 12.34 29.75 5.31
C CYS A 51 12.97 29.91 3.91
N THR A 52 14.27 29.63 3.75
CA THR A 52 14.99 29.84 2.50
C THR A 52 14.39 29.02 1.35
N GLY A 53 14.22 29.66 0.19
CA GLY A 53 13.62 29.04 -0.98
C GLY A 53 12.11 28.84 -0.89
N LEU A 54 11.48 29.19 0.24
CA LEU A 54 10.03 29.22 0.37
C LEU A 54 9.49 30.57 -0.13
N GLU A 55 8.27 30.57 -0.64
CA GLU A 55 7.53 31.81 -0.95
C GLU A 55 6.90 32.41 0.34
N TYR A 56 7.56 32.24 1.50
CA TYR A 56 7.10 32.61 2.84
C TYR A 56 8.26 33.15 3.71
N TYR A 57 7.96 34.00 4.67
CA TYR A 57 8.89 34.56 5.67
C TYR A 57 8.18 34.71 7.03
N GLY A 58 8.89 35.22 8.04
CA GLY A 58 8.39 35.34 9.41
C GLY A 58 9.11 34.40 10.37
N GLN A 59 8.77 34.45 11.66
CA GLN A 59 9.46 33.65 12.68
C GLN A 59 9.20 32.14 12.48
N THR A 60 8.04 31.79 11.94
CA THR A 60 7.56 30.43 11.72
C THR A 60 7.27 30.12 10.25
N CYS A 61 7.78 30.94 9.32
CA CYS A 61 7.48 30.87 7.89
C CYS A 61 5.96 31.00 7.57
N GLU A 62 5.24 31.80 8.34
CA GLU A 62 3.78 31.97 8.28
C GLU A 62 3.33 33.02 7.25
N THR A 63 4.18 34.00 6.94
CA THR A 63 3.79 35.16 6.14
C THR A 63 4.15 34.95 4.66
N PRO A 64 3.17 34.83 3.73
CA PRO A 64 3.46 34.67 2.32
C PRO A 64 3.97 35.97 1.69
N ILE A 65 4.89 35.87 0.72
CA ILE A 65 5.24 36.99 -0.15
C ILE A 65 4.04 37.41 -1.02
N VAL A 66 4.06 38.62 -1.60
CA VAL A 66 2.93 39.17 -2.37
C VAL A 66 2.46 38.23 -3.49
N SER A 67 3.38 37.69 -4.28
CA SER A 67 3.04 36.74 -5.36
C SER A 67 2.38 35.48 -4.83
N ARG A 68 2.85 34.95 -3.70
CA ARG A 68 2.25 33.79 -3.03
C ARG A 68 0.90 34.10 -2.42
N ARG A 69 0.71 35.28 -1.84
CA ARG A 69 -0.58 35.74 -1.33
C ARG A 69 -1.63 35.76 -2.46
N ILE A 70 -1.26 36.26 -3.64
CA ILE A 70 -2.13 36.23 -4.83
C ILE A 70 -2.40 34.79 -5.29
N LYS A 71 -1.37 33.94 -5.39
CA LYS A 71 -1.53 32.52 -5.75
C LYS A 71 -2.45 31.79 -4.78
N ASN A 72 -2.29 32.00 -3.47
CA ASN A 72 -3.12 31.38 -2.44
C ASN A 72 -4.58 31.85 -2.53
N TRP A 73 -4.81 33.12 -2.89
CA TRP A 73 -6.17 33.65 -3.08
C TRP A 73 -6.86 33.07 -4.33
N LEU A 74 -6.12 32.86 -5.42
CA LEU A 74 -6.65 32.28 -6.66
C LEU A 74 -6.76 30.74 -6.61
N ARG A 75 -5.93 30.07 -5.80
CA ARG A 75 -5.83 28.61 -5.78
C ARG A 75 -6.99 28.03 -4.95
N PRO A 76 -7.90 27.26 -5.57
CA PRO A 76 -8.94 26.55 -4.81
C PRO A 76 -8.31 25.54 -3.84
N SER A 77 -9.00 25.31 -2.72
CA SER A 77 -8.58 24.31 -1.73
C SER A 77 -8.50 22.91 -2.36
N LEU A 78 -7.68 22.02 -1.80
CA LEU A 78 -7.62 20.63 -2.27
C LEU A 78 -8.97 19.92 -2.17
N THR A 79 -9.77 20.21 -1.14
CA THR A 79 -11.14 19.68 -0.99
C THR A 79 -12.06 20.19 -2.11
N THR A 80 -11.98 21.47 -2.46
CA THR A 80 -12.72 22.05 -3.59
C THR A 80 -12.30 21.38 -4.89
N MET A 81 -10.99 21.27 -5.14
CA MET A 81 -10.48 20.64 -6.35
C MET A 81 -10.87 19.18 -6.46
N HIS A 82 -10.84 18.44 -5.35
CA HIS A 82 -11.28 17.04 -5.31
C HIS A 82 -12.74 16.89 -5.73
N LYS A 83 -13.64 17.73 -5.20
CA LYS A 83 -15.05 17.77 -5.63
C LYS A 83 -15.21 18.12 -7.10
N VAL A 84 -14.36 19.00 -7.64
CA VAL A 84 -14.36 19.32 -9.08
C VAL A 84 -13.90 18.10 -9.87
N TYR A 85 -12.82 17.43 -9.47
CA TYR A 85 -12.29 16.26 -10.16
C TYR A 85 -13.25 15.07 -10.15
N THR A 86 -13.97 14.83 -9.06
CA THR A 86 -14.93 13.72 -8.95
C THR A 86 -16.34 14.10 -9.40
N GLY A 87 -16.65 15.39 -9.52
CA GLY A 87 -17.93 15.93 -9.96
C GLY A 87 -18.00 16.37 -11.43
N TRP A 88 -19.07 17.09 -11.77
CA TRP A 88 -19.34 17.72 -13.09
C TRP A 88 -18.93 16.90 -14.34
N PRO A 89 -19.57 15.74 -14.60
CA PRO A 89 -19.19 14.87 -15.70
C PRO A 89 -19.21 15.54 -17.08
N TRP A 90 -20.11 16.50 -17.30
CA TRP A 90 -20.22 17.24 -18.57
C TRP A 90 -18.97 18.10 -18.87
N LEU A 91 -18.42 18.76 -17.84
CA LEU A 91 -17.22 19.59 -17.95
C LEU A 91 -16.03 18.72 -18.32
N TRP A 92 -15.86 17.61 -17.63
CA TRP A 92 -14.76 16.69 -17.91
C TRP A 92 -14.93 15.97 -19.23
N LYS A 93 -16.15 15.66 -19.66
CA LYS A 93 -16.40 15.16 -21.02
C LYS A 93 -15.92 16.15 -22.08
N LEU A 94 -16.12 17.45 -21.89
CA LEU A 94 -15.56 18.49 -22.77
C LEU A 94 -14.03 18.50 -22.72
N VAL A 95 -13.45 18.60 -21.51
CA VAL A 95 -11.99 18.65 -21.32
C VAL A 95 -11.31 17.42 -21.93
N ASN A 96 -11.85 16.22 -21.71
CA ASN A 96 -11.29 14.96 -22.18
C ASN A 96 -11.39 14.80 -23.71
N ASN A 97 -12.42 15.35 -24.35
CA ASN A 97 -12.62 15.23 -25.80
C ASN A 97 -11.89 16.30 -26.60
N VAL A 98 -11.40 17.36 -25.95
CA VAL A 98 -10.67 18.45 -26.60
C VAL A 98 -9.17 18.26 -26.31
N PRO A 99 -8.34 17.84 -27.28
CA PRO A 99 -6.98 17.38 -27.01
C PRO A 99 -6.08 18.40 -26.29
N PHE A 100 -6.15 19.68 -26.65
CA PHE A 100 -5.31 20.69 -26.00
C PHE A 100 -5.71 20.93 -24.53
N LEU A 101 -7.00 20.85 -24.21
CA LEU A 101 -7.50 20.98 -22.83
C LEU A 101 -7.12 19.77 -21.99
N HIS A 102 -7.30 18.57 -22.56
CA HIS A 102 -6.91 17.32 -21.93
C HIS A 102 -5.41 17.29 -21.61
N ARG A 103 -4.56 17.63 -22.60
CA ARG A 103 -3.10 17.71 -22.42
C ARG A 103 -2.71 18.75 -21.38
N ALA A 104 -3.35 19.91 -21.36
CA ALA A 104 -3.11 20.93 -20.34
C ALA A 104 -3.49 20.43 -18.93
N ALA A 105 -4.63 19.75 -18.80
CA ALA A 105 -5.06 19.16 -17.54
C ALA A 105 -4.08 18.07 -17.05
N MET A 106 -3.64 17.18 -17.94
CA MET A 106 -2.68 16.12 -17.60
C MET A 106 -1.29 16.67 -17.25
N ARG A 107 -0.80 17.67 -17.98
CA ARG A 107 0.44 18.37 -17.64
C ARG A 107 0.35 19.01 -16.24
N TYR A 108 -0.79 19.64 -15.93
CA TYR A 108 -1.03 20.18 -14.59
C TYR A 108 -1.05 19.10 -13.52
N VAL A 109 -1.69 17.95 -13.76
CA VAL A 109 -1.69 16.81 -12.81
C VAL A 109 -0.26 16.36 -12.53
N TYR A 110 0.57 16.15 -13.55
CA TYR A 110 1.95 15.70 -13.36
C TYR A 110 2.80 16.70 -12.58
N LEU A 111 2.75 17.98 -12.95
CA LEU A 111 3.56 19.02 -12.32
C LEU A 111 3.08 19.32 -10.90
N SER A 112 1.77 19.49 -10.69
CA SER A 112 1.23 19.82 -9.38
C SER A 112 1.42 18.70 -8.35
N ARG A 113 1.23 17.45 -8.74
CA ARG A 113 1.43 16.29 -7.85
C ARG A 113 2.91 15.96 -7.69
N GLY A 114 3.69 16.00 -8.78
CA GLY A 114 5.12 15.72 -8.76
C GLY A 114 5.91 16.74 -7.93
N ALA A 115 5.56 18.03 -7.99
CA ALA A 115 6.23 19.08 -7.22
C ALA A 115 6.01 18.99 -5.70
N ALA A 116 5.03 18.20 -5.24
CA ALA A 116 4.81 17.99 -3.80
C ALA A 116 5.84 17.02 -3.18
N ILE A 117 6.55 16.23 -3.99
CA ILE A 117 7.62 15.34 -3.53
C ILE A 117 8.97 15.94 -3.88
N GLN A 118 9.78 16.18 -2.85
CA GLN A 118 11.10 16.75 -3.01
C GLN A 118 12.07 15.75 -3.64
N SER A 119 12.86 16.23 -4.59
CA SER A 119 13.81 15.43 -5.35
C SER A 119 15.05 16.29 -5.61
N PRO A 120 16.22 15.97 -5.02
CA PRO A 120 16.51 14.83 -4.13
C PRO A 120 15.78 14.91 -2.77
N PRO A 121 15.59 13.77 -2.05
CA PRO A 121 14.96 13.78 -0.74
C PRO A 121 15.86 14.44 0.32
N ARG A 122 15.24 15.06 1.33
CA ARG A 122 15.96 15.74 2.44
C ARG A 122 16.38 14.80 3.55
N PHE A 123 15.53 13.83 3.91
CA PHE A 123 15.64 13.06 5.14
C PHE A 123 15.57 11.56 4.91
N ASN A 124 16.08 10.80 5.88
CA ASN A 124 15.76 9.38 6.08
C ASN A 124 15.61 9.11 7.59
N SER A 125 15.35 7.87 8.00
CA SER A 125 15.17 7.58 9.43
C SER A 125 16.45 7.60 10.26
N GLY A 126 17.63 7.59 9.61
CA GLY A 126 18.94 7.73 10.28
C GLY A 126 19.39 9.18 10.44
N HIS A 127 18.88 10.10 9.61
CA HIS A 127 19.24 11.51 9.61
C HIS A 127 18.00 12.39 9.38
N ASP A 128 17.68 13.20 10.38
CA ASP A 128 16.60 14.18 10.41
C ASP A 128 16.99 15.55 9.83
N TYR A 129 18.21 15.65 9.27
CA TYR A 129 18.76 16.78 8.53
C TYR A 129 19.39 16.32 7.22
N ILE A 130 19.65 17.28 6.32
CA ILE A 130 20.23 17.01 5.00
C ILE A 130 21.67 16.52 5.15
N THR A 131 21.97 15.35 4.57
CA THR A 131 23.32 14.81 4.47
C THR A 131 23.54 14.19 3.10
N THR A 132 24.80 14.10 2.66
CA THR A 132 25.16 13.34 1.46
C THR A 132 24.87 11.84 1.64
N GLN A 133 24.96 11.34 2.87
CA GLN A 133 24.61 9.96 3.21
C GLN A 133 23.13 9.67 2.96
N SER A 134 22.23 10.59 3.29
CA SER A 134 20.78 10.44 3.02
C SER A 134 20.45 10.38 1.54
N HIS A 135 21.28 10.97 0.69
CA HIS A 135 21.11 10.93 -0.76
C HIS A 135 21.67 9.64 -1.40
N PHE A 136 22.93 9.29 -1.08
CA PHE A 136 23.63 8.19 -1.76
C PHE A 136 23.34 6.81 -1.16
N ASN A 137 22.95 6.72 0.11
CA ASN A 137 22.61 5.44 0.73
C ASN A 137 21.18 5.04 0.39
N THR A 138 21.04 4.31 -0.72
CA THR A 138 19.73 3.90 -1.22
C THR A 138 19.07 2.77 -0.41
N SER A 139 19.79 2.17 0.55
CA SER A 139 19.21 1.14 1.42
C SER A 139 18.24 1.68 2.46
N TYR A 140 18.20 2.99 2.71
CA TYR A 140 17.16 3.61 3.52
C TYR A 140 15.94 3.92 2.68
N TYR A 141 14.76 3.93 3.26
CA TYR A 141 13.65 4.71 2.72
C TYR A 141 13.89 6.22 2.95
N ALA A 142 13.47 7.05 2.00
CA ALA A 142 13.40 8.49 2.19
C ALA A 142 12.27 8.88 3.15
N ARG A 143 12.28 10.13 3.64
CA ARG A 143 11.19 10.72 4.42
C ARG A 143 10.86 12.13 3.94
N SER A 144 9.58 12.49 4.01
CA SER A 144 9.08 13.82 3.68
C SER A 144 9.06 14.75 4.89
N LEU A 145 8.81 14.18 6.08
CA LEU A 145 9.01 14.86 7.36
C LEU A 145 10.18 14.21 8.12
N PRO A 146 10.91 14.95 8.97
CA PRO A 146 11.86 14.34 9.90
C PRO A 146 11.13 13.54 10.99
N PRO A 147 11.78 12.57 11.63
CA PRO A 147 11.21 11.85 12.78
C PRO A 147 10.90 12.80 13.95
N VAL A 148 9.89 12.49 14.77
CA VAL A 148 9.62 13.23 16.02
C VAL A 148 10.86 13.15 16.92
N PRO A 149 11.49 14.26 17.36
CA PRO A 149 12.72 14.20 18.17
C PRO A 149 12.57 13.33 19.43
N GLN A 150 13.62 12.58 19.79
CA GLN A 150 13.54 11.56 20.86
C GLN A 150 13.32 12.16 22.25
N HIS A 151 13.76 13.40 22.45
CA HIS A 151 13.67 14.13 23.71
C HIS A 151 12.37 14.92 23.87
N CYS A 152 11.41 14.76 22.94
CA CYS A 152 10.12 15.41 23.08
C CYS A 152 9.29 14.83 24.25
N PRO A 153 8.46 15.64 24.92
CA PRO A 153 7.71 15.21 26.09
C PRO A 153 6.62 14.17 25.80
N THR A 154 6.11 14.11 24.56
CA THR A 154 5.19 13.05 24.12
C THR A 154 5.72 12.35 22.85
N PRO A 155 5.25 11.12 22.56
CA PRO A 155 5.62 10.42 21.32
C PRO A 155 5.26 11.16 20.03
N MET A 156 4.39 12.17 20.11
CA MET A 156 3.94 13.00 18.99
C MET A 156 4.38 14.46 19.11
N GLY A 157 5.46 14.73 19.85
CA GLY A 157 5.97 16.07 20.08
C GLY A 157 5.51 16.60 21.44
N VAL A 158 4.50 17.47 21.44
CA VAL A 158 3.93 18.08 22.66
C VAL A 158 2.45 17.76 22.89
N ALA A 159 1.79 17.11 21.91
CA ALA A 159 0.36 16.81 21.96
C ALA A 159 0.10 15.38 22.46
N GLY A 160 -1.08 15.16 23.04
CA GLY A 160 -1.55 13.86 23.51
C GLY A 160 -0.93 13.39 24.82
N HIS A 161 -1.18 12.13 25.16
CA HIS A 161 -0.68 11.51 26.39
C HIS A 161 0.82 11.16 26.29
N GLY A 162 1.45 10.92 27.45
CA GLY A 162 2.86 10.48 27.53
C GLY A 162 3.14 9.11 26.90
N GLU A 163 2.10 8.30 26.72
CA GLU A 163 2.15 7.03 26.01
C GLU A 163 1.04 6.98 24.94
N LEU A 164 1.36 6.39 23.78
CA LEU A 164 0.35 6.16 22.74
C LEU A 164 -0.58 5.00 23.13
N PRO A 165 -1.81 4.94 22.57
CA PRO A 165 -2.76 3.88 22.88
C PRO A 165 -2.17 2.48 22.68
N ASP A 166 -2.64 1.49 23.45
CA ASP A 166 -2.22 0.11 23.25
C ASP A 166 -2.57 -0.39 21.84
N ILE A 167 -1.64 -1.11 21.21
CA ILE A 167 -1.80 -1.54 19.81
C ILE A 167 -2.87 -2.64 19.70
N ASP A 168 -2.95 -3.55 20.67
CA ASP A 168 -3.94 -4.62 20.67
C ASP A 168 -5.34 -4.04 20.93
N GLU A 169 -5.48 -3.09 21.87
CA GLU A 169 -6.73 -2.36 22.07
C GLU A 169 -7.15 -1.63 20.79
N LEU A 170 -6.25 -0.90 20.14
CA LEU A 170 -6.55 -0.22 18.89
C LEU A 170 -7.05 -1.20 17.83
N ALA A 171 -6.30 -2.26 17.59
CA ALA A 171 -6.57 -3.25 16.55
C ALA A 171 -7.92 -3.95 16.76
N GLU A 172 -8.14 -4.53 17.95
CA GLU A 172 -9.33 -5.31 18.27
C GLU A 172 -10.59 -4.44 18.34
N ARG A 173 -10.48 -3.23 18.90
CA ARG A 173 -11.65 -2.36 19.14
C ARG A 173 -12.08 -1.60 17.90
N PHE A 174 -11.13 -1.09 17.11
CA PHE A 174 -11.43 -0.15 16.03
C PHE A 174 -11.15 -0.69 14.63
N PHE A 175 -10.24 -1.66 14.44
CA PHE A 175 -9.79 -2.03 13.09
C PHE A 175 -10.20 -3.43 12.64
N LYS A 176 -10.38 -4.36 13.58
CA LYS A 176 -10.85 -5.72 13.30
C LYS A 176 -12.21 -5.71 12.63
N ARG A 177 -12.32 -6.47 11.55
CA ARG A 177 -13.55 -6.67 10.80
C ARG A 177 -14.58 -7.37 11.66
N LYS A 178 -15.74 -6.74 11.79
CA LYS A 178 -16.95 -7.35 12.37
C LYS A 178 -17.83 -7.91 11.26
N GLU A 179 -17.95 -7.14 10.19
CA GLU A 179 -18.75 -7.44 9.01
C GLU A 179 -17.96 -6.99 7.78
N PHE A 180 -18.03 -7.73 6.68
CA PHE A 180 -17.36 -7.33 5.46
C PHE A 180 -18.04 -6.08 4.87
N ILE A 181 -17.31 -4.98 4.84
CA ILE A 181 -17.76 -3.73 4.23
C ILE A 181 -17.15 -3.67 2.83
N ALA A 182 -17.97 -3.90 1.81
CA ALA A 182 -17.55 -3.79 0.41
C ALA A 182 -17.17 -2.35 0.05
N GLU A 183 -16.24 -2.22 -0.89
CA GLU A 183 -15.82 -0.93 -1.42
C GLU A 183 -16.95 -0.31 -2.29
N PRO A 184 -17.40 0.92 -1.99
CA PRO A 184 -18.63 1.49 -2.56
C PRO A 184 -18.55 1.85 -4.05
N HIS A 185 -17.36 2.01 -4.63
CA HIS A 185 -17.17 2.36 -6.05
C HIS A 185 -17.06 1.12 -6.94
N GLY A 186 -17.42 -0.06 -6.42
CA GLY A 186 -17.41 -1.30 -7.17
C GLY A 186 -16.02 -1.85 -7.40
N THR A 187 -15.03 -1.53 -6.56
CA THR A 187 -13.69 -2.14 -6.64
C THR A 187 -13.76 -3.65 -6.45
N ASN A 188 -13.04 -4.40 -7.29
CA ASN A 188 -13.00 -5.87 -7.22
C ASN A 188 -11.67 -6.41 -6.63
N ILE A 189 -11.62 -7.71 -6.39
CA ILE A 189 -10.42 -8.38 -5.84
C ILE A 189 -9.23 -8.31 -6.81
N LEU A 190 -9.46 -8.28 -8.14
CA LEU A 190 -8.41 -8.10 -9.14
C LEU A 190 -7.65 -6.78 -8.92
N PHE A 191 -8.35 -5.68 -8.59
CA PHE A 191 -7.72 -4.43 -8.21
C PHE A 191 -6.81 -4.60 -6.97
N ALA A 192 -7.27 -5.32 -5.94
CA ALA A 192 -6.50 -5.54 -4.73
C ALA A 192 -5.23 -6.37 -5.01
N TYR A 193 -5.32 -7.45 -5.80
CA TYR A 193 -4.14 -8.23 -6.18
C TYR A 193 -3.21 -7.47 -7.12
N TYR A 194 -3.73 -6.63 -8.02
CA TYR A 194 -2.92 -5.74 -8.85
C TYR A 194 -2.15 -4.74 -7.99
N ALA A 195 -2.82 -4.09 -7.03
CA ALA A 195 -2.21 -3.17 -6.08
C ALA A 195 -1.07 -3.84 -5.30
N GLN A 196 -1.30 -5.04 -4.78
CA GLN A 196 -0.31 -5.80 -4.04
C GLN A 196 0.88 -6.20 -4.93
N HIS A 197 0.62 -6.80 -6.09
CA HIS A 197 1.66 -7.23 -7.03
C HIS A 197 2.51 -6.04 -7.52
N PHE A 198 1.88 -4.94 -7.91
CA PHE A 198 2.56 -3.74 -8.39
C PHE A 198 3.42 -3.10 -7.28
N SER A 199 2.87 -2.94 -6.08
CA SER A 199 3.56 -2.20 -5.00
C SER A 199 4.76 -2.95 -4.41
N HIS A 200 4.72 -4.27 -4.37
CA HIS A 200 5.78 -5.11 -3.79
C HIS A 200 7.07 -5.14 -4.64
N GLN A 201 7.08 -4.50 -5.81
CA GLN A 201 8.33 -4.28 -6.54
C GLN A 201 9.23 -3.23 -5.87
N PHE A 202 8.65 -2.25 -5.17
CA PHE A 202 9.37 -1.16 -4.53
C PHE A 202 9.17 -1.05 -3.01
N PHE A 203 8.12 -1.67 -2.44
CA PHE A 203 8.00 -1.85 -0.99
C PHE A 203 8.59 -3.19 -0.57
N ARG A 204 9.91 -3.19 -0.33
CA ARG A 204 10.66 -4.38 0.08
C ARG A 204 11.46 -4.10 1.34
N THR A 205 10.76 -3.88 2.44
CA THR A 205 11.38 -3.55 3.73
C THR A 205 12.40 -4.61 4.14
N ASP A 206 13.62 -4.17 4.50
CA ASP A 206 14.65 -5.04 5.02
C ASP A 206 14.39 -5.33 6.51
N ARG A 207 13.55 -6.33 6.77
CA ARG A 207 13.14 -6.71 8.14
C ARG A 207 14.33 -7.00 9.06
N ALA A 208 15.45 -7.51 8.52
CA ALA A 208 16.64 -7.81 9.31
C ALA A 208 17.34 -6.55 9.84
N ARG A 209 17.25 -5.43 9.11
CA ARG A 209 17.81 -4.13 9.53
C ARG A 209 16.79 -3.23 10.21
N GLY A 210 15.50 -3.50 10.02
CA GLY A 210 14.38 -2.77 10.60
C GLY A 210 13.58 -1.94 9.58
N PRO A 211 12.47 -1.31 10.03
CA PRO A 211 11.47 -0.72 9.15
C PRO A 211 11.94 0.52 8.37
N ALA A 212 13.10 1.06 8.71
CA ALA A 212 13.72 2.20 8.02
C ALA A 212 14.38 1.81 6.69
N PHE A 213 14.63 0.52 6.47
CA PHE A 213 15.47 0.04 5.38
C PHE A 213 14.67 -0.68 4.31
N THR A 214 15.17 -0.65 3.09
CA THR A 214 14.61 -1.32 1.93
C THR A 214 15.68 -2.12 1.18
N LYS A 215 15.28 -3.27 0.64
CA LYS A 215 16.00 -4.05 -0.36
C LYS A 215 15.53 -3.73 -1.78
N GLY A 216 14.46 -2.95 -1.92
CA GLY A 216 13.86 -2.61 -3.20
C GLY A 216 14.64 -1.52 -3.90
N ASN A 217 14.46 -1.46 -5.22
CA ASN A 217 14.92 -0.33 -6.01
C ASN A 217 13.92 0.83 -5.87
N ASP A 218 14.39 2.06 -6.06
CA ASP A 218 13.64 3.29 -5.78
C ASP A 218 12.53 3.62 -6.80
N GLY A 219 11.78 2.64 -7.30
CA GLY A 219 10.69 2.88 -8.24
C GLY A 219 10.20 1.64 -8.96
N VAL A 220 9.48 1.88 -10.04
CA VAL A 220 8.95 0.81 -10.91
C VAL A 220 10.08 0.30 -11.80
N ASP A 221 10.55 -0.92 -11.55
CA ASP A 221 11.65 -1.54 -12.29
C ASP A 221 11.33 -2.96 -12.76
N VAL A 222 10.08 -3.40 -12.54
CA VAL A 222 9.56 -4.73 -12.82
C VAL A 222 10.35 -5.87 -12.15
N SER A 223 11.15 -5.60 -11.11
CA SER A 223 11.92 -6.61 -10.35
C SER A 223 11.07 -7.66 -9.67
N HIS A 224 9.81 -7.36 -9.38
CA HIS A 224 8.84 -8.33 -8.89
C HIS A 224 8.52 -9.46 -9.91
N ILE A 225 8.75 -9.22 -11.20
CA ILE A 225 8.60 -10.22 -12.27
C ILE A 225 9.94 -10.91 -12.53
N TYR A 226 11.03 -10.14 -12.61
CA TYR A 226 12.33 -10.63 -13.09
C TYR A 226 13.34 -11.00 -11.99
N GLY A 227 13.13 -10.58 -10.74
CA GLY A 227 14.13 -10.65 -9.67
C GLY A 227 14.81 -9.30 -9.41
N LEU A 228 15.33 -9.10 -8.20
CA LEU A 228 16.08 -7.87 -7.82
C LEU A 228 17.53 -7.91 -8.31
N ASP A 229 18.19 -9.06 -8.17
CA ASP A 229 19.60 -9.23 -8.49
C ASP A 229 19.77 -10.02 -9.81
N GLN A 230 20.98 -9.97 -10.36
CA GLN A 230 21.30 -10.64 -11.61
C GLN A 230 21.20 -12.17 -11.51
N GLY A 231 21.58 -12.75 -10.37
CA GLY A 231 21.52 -14.20 -10.17
C GLY A 231 20.10 -14.73 -10.21
N THR A 232 19.14 -14.03 -9.59
CA THR A 232 17.72 -14.35 -9.69
C THR A 232 17.19 -14.17 -11.12
N GLN A 233 17.58 -13.09 -11.81
CA GLN A 233 17.18 -12.86 -13.20
C GLN A 233 17.65 -14.00 -14.11
N ASP A 234 18.93 -14.36 -14.04
CA ASP A 234 19.52 -15.44 -14.84
C ASP A 234 18.85 -16.79 -14.52
N ALA A 235 18.55 -17.04 -13.25
CA ALA A 235 17.90 -18.28 -12.84
C ALA A 235 16.49 -18.45 -13.42
N LEU A 236 15.77 -17.34 -13.65
CA LEU A 236 14.42 -17.32 -14.20
C LEU A 236 14.39 -17.24 -15.74
N ARG A 237 15.51 -16.93 -16.39
CA ARG A 237 15.63 -16.85 -17.86
C ARG A 237 15.82 -18.23 -18.51
N SER A 238 15.23 -18.41 -19.69
CA SER A 238 15.48 -19.60 -20.50
C SER A 238 16.81 -19.52 -21.27
N PHE A 239 17.33 -18.29 -21.47
CA PHE A 239 18.44 -17.98 -22.37
C PHE A 239 18.21 -18.46 -23.81
N GLN A 240 16.93 -18.51 -24.21
CA GLN A 240 16.51 -18.83 -25.56
C GLN A 240 15.48 -17.82 -26.02
N LEU A 241 15.80 -17.10 -27.10
CA LEU A 241 14.95 -16.08 -27.73
C LEU A 241 14.49 -14.99 -26.76
N GLY A 242 15.31 -14.65 -25.77
CA GLY A 242 15.05 -13.65 -24.75
C GLY A 242 13.99 -14.04 -23.73
N LYS A 243 13.54 -15.30 -23.69
CA LYS A 243 12.38 -15.73 -22.90
C LYS A 243 12.70 -16.02 -21.43
N MET A 244 11.63 -16.05 -20.64
CA MET A 244 11.61 -16.59 -19.28
C MET A 244 11.33 -18.09 -19.31
N LYS A 245 11.87 -18.84 -18.33
CA LYS A 245 11.56 -20.26 -18.13
C LYS A 245 10.07 -20.42 -17.84
N VAL A 246 9.49 -21.48 -18.39
CA VAL A 246 8.09 -21.86 -18.16
C VAL A 246 7.98 -23.36 -18.00
N ARG A 247 6.99 -23.79 -17.23
CA ARG A 247 6.44 -25.15 -17.30
C ARG A 247 5.18 -25.12 -18.15
N ILE A 248 4.94 -26.19 -18.89
CA ILE A 248 3.73 -26.37 -19.70
C ILE A 248 2.87 -27.43 -19.00
N ASP A 249 1.59 -27.14 -18.81
CA ASP A 249 0.63 -28.13 -18.30
C ASP A 249 0.13 -29.06 -19.42
N GLU A 250 -0.71 -30.04 -19.08
CA GLU A 250 -1.29 -31.00 -20.04
C GLU A 250 -2.10 -30.31 -21.16
N ASP A 251 -2.61 -29.11 -20.88
CA ASP A 251 -3.42 -28.28 -21.76
C ASP A 251 -2.59 -27.31 -22.64
N GLY A 252 -1.26 -27.35 -22.55
CA GLY A 252 -0.37 -26.46 -23.30
C GLY A 252 -0.22 -25.05 -22.72
N GLN A 253 -0.73 -24.78 -21.51
CA GLN A 253 -0.63 -23.48 -20.85
C GLN A 253 0.73 -23.27 -20.18
N GLN A 254 1.27 -22.07 -20.33
CA GLN A 254 2.52 -21.67 -19.69
C GLN A 254 2.29 -21.24 -18.24
N PHE A 255 3.07 -21.79 -17.32
CA PHE A 255 3.16 -21.35 -15.93
C PHE A 255 4.61 -21.08 -15.55
N PRO A 256 4.87 -20.36 -14.44
CA PRO A 256 6.23 -20.17 -13.91
C PRO A 256 7.00 -21.49 -13.74
N PRO A 257 8.33 -21.50 -13.63
CA PRO A 257 9.06 -22.73 -13.33
C PRO A 257 8.79 -23.21 -11.89
N LEU A 258 9.08 -24.48 -11.59
CA LEU A 258 9.17 -24.93 -10.20
C LEU A 258 10.50 -24.48 -9.60
N LEU A 259 10.55 -24.36 -8.28
CA LEU A 259 11.75 -23.94 -7.57
C LEU A 259 12.92 -24.90 -7.78
N ARG A 260 12.64 -26.20 -7.91
CA ARG A 260 13.66 -27.21 -8.26
C ARG A 260 14.35 -26.97 -9.61
N ASP A 261 13.68 -26.28 -10.54
CA ASP A 261 14.19 -25.96 -11.88
C ASP A 261 14.91 -24.59 -11.93
N ALA A 262 14.87 -23.85 -10.81
CA ALA A 262 15.54 -22.57 -10.60
C ALA A 262 16.03 -22.44 -9.14
N PRO A 263 16.93 -23.33 -8.68
CA PRO A 263 17.25 -23.51 -7.26
C PRO A 263 17.97 -22.32 -6.62
N SER A 264 18.53 -21.41 -7.42
CA SER A 264 19.16 -20.16 -6.94
C SER A 264 18.17 -19.04 -6.66
N VAL A 265 16.89 -19.20 -7.05
CA VAL A 265 15.84 -18.22 -6.72
C VAL A 265 15.45 -18.37 -5.26
N HIS A 266 15.46 -17.28 -4.50
CA HIS A 266 14.96 -17.29 -3.14
C HIS A 266 13.43 -17.16 -3.10
N MET A 267 12.74 -18.16 -2.56
CA MET A 267 11.29 -18.18 -2.35
C MET A 267 10.96 -18.51 -0.90
N ILE A 268 9.84 -17.97 -0.40
CA ILE A 268 9.36 -18.23 0.96
C ILE A 268 8.18 -19.21 0.87
N TYR A 269 8.30 -20.34 1.57
CA TYR A 269 7.27 -21.36 1.71
C TYR A 269 7.28 -21.91 3.14
N PRO A 270 6.12 -22.35 3.67
CA PRO A 270 6.06 -23.08 4.92
C PRO A 270 6.94 -24.34 4.90
N PRO A 271 7.49 -24.77 6.05
CA PRO A 271 8.19 -26.03 6.16
C PRO A 271 7.32 -27.19 5.62
N HIS A 272 7.96 -28.15 4.95
CA HIS A 272 7.30 -29.32 4.36
C HIS A 272 6.33 -29.06 3.20
N THR A 273 6.30 -27.85 2.63
CA THR A 273 5.59 -27.63 1.36
C THR A 273 6.15 -28.57 0.28
N PRO A 274 5.34 -29.37 -0.43
CA PRO A 274 5.83 -30.30 -1.43
C PRO A 274 6.56 -29.58 -2.58
N GLN A 275 7.65 -30.17 -3.11
CA GLN A 275 8.48 -29.55 -4.14
C GLN A 275 7.70 -29.26 -5.44
N GLU A 276 6.69 -30.06 -5.74
CA GLU A 276 5.76 -29.90 -6.85
C GLU A 276 4.82 -28.69 -6.72
N GLU A 277 4.67 -28.13 -5.51
CA GLU A 277 3.88 -26.92 -5.25
C GLU A 277 4.75 -25.66 -5.14
N GLN A 278 6.06 -25.82 -4.97
CA GLN A 278 6.99 -24.72 -4.86
C GLN A 278 7.30 -24.13 -6.25
N VAL A 279 6.68 -23.00 -6.57
CA VAL A 279 6.96 -22.23 -7.79
C VAL A 279 8.07 -21.21 -7.55
N ALA A 280 8.90 -20.97 -8.57
CA ALA A 280 9.89 -19.89 -8.58
C ALA A 280 9.33 -18.66 -9.29
N LEU A 281 9.42 -17.50 -8.63
CA LEU A 281 8.89 -16.20 -9.08
C LEU A 281 9.93 -15.10 -8.82
N GLY A 282 9.79 -13.94 -9.47
CA GLY A 282 10.68 -12.78 -9.24
C GLY A 282 10.54 -12.13 -7.85
N HIS A 283 9.51 -12.52 -7.08
CA HIS A 283 9.30 -12.05 -5.72
C HIS A 283 8.98 -13.23 -4.78
N ALA A 284 9.77 -13.37 -3.72
CA ALA A 284 9.68 -14.48 -2.77
C ALA A 284 8.29 -14.63 -2.10
N LEU A 285 7.63 -13.50 -1.82
CA LEU A 285 6.28 -13.44 -1.24
C LEU A 285 5.12 -13.73 -2.21
N PHE A 286 5.33 -13.83 -3.53
CA PHE A 286 4.22 -14.04 -4.47
C PHE A 286 3.70 -15.49 -4.49
N SER A 287 4.40 -16.40 -3.80
CA SER A 287 3.89 -17.73 -3.47
C SER A 287 2.77 -17.70 -2.43
N MET A 288 2.65 -16.64 -1.62
CA MET A 288 1.76 -16.61 -0.45
C MET A 288 0.29 -16.73 -0.80
N GLN A 289 -0.14 -16.18 -1.93
CA GLN A 289 -1.55 -16.17 -2.34
C GLN A 289 -1.68 -16.44 -3.84
N PRO A 290 -2.68 -17.24 -4.27
CA PRO A 290 -2.85 -17.61 -5.67
C PRO A 290 -3.11 -16.41 -6.60
N GLY A 291 -3.71 -15.32 -6.09
CA GLY A 291 -3.89 -14.11 -6.89
C GLY A 291 -2.57 -13.45 -7.31
N LEU A 292 -1.54 -13.48 -6.46
CA LEU A 292 -0.19 -12.99 -6.79
C LEU A 292 0.49 -13.90 -7.80
N PHE A 293 0.32 -15.22 -7.66
CA PHE A 293 0.78 -16.19 -8.64
C PHE A 293 0.12 -15.97 -10.02
N VAL A 294 -1.18 -15.67 -10.07
CA VAL A 294 -1.91 -15.36 -11.31
C VAL A 294 -1.36 -14.09 -11.96
N MET A 295 -1.12 -13.04 -11.18
CA MET A 295 -0.49 -11.81 -11.68
C MET A 295 0.92 -12.06 -12.21
N ALA A 296 1.76 -12.82 -11.50
CA ALA A 296 3.10 -13.14 -11.97
C ALA A 296 3.07 -13.99 -13.25
N THR A 297 2.13 -14.92 -13.35
CA THR A 297 1.94 -15.77 -14.53
C THR A 297 1.54 -14.95 -15.76
N VAL A 298 0.58 -14.02 -15.64
CA VAL A 298 0.13 -13.22 -16.81
C VAL A 298 1.25 -12.31 -17.34
N TRP A 299 2.05 -11.71 -16.44
CA TRP A 299 3.20 -10.89 -16.85
C TRP A 299 4.34 -11.70 -17.47
N LEU A 300 4.58 -12.91 -16.96
CA LEU A 300 5.55 -13.84 -17.56
C LEU A 300 5.12 -14.25 -18.98
N ARG A 301 3.82 -14.54 -19.18
CA ARG A 301 3.28 -14.87 -20.50
C ARG A 301 3.42 -13.68 -21.45
N GLU A 302 3.11 -12.47 -20.98
CA GLU A 302 3.24 -11.25 -21.79
C GLU A 302 4.69 -10.98 -22.20
N HIS A 303 5.65 -11.18 -21.29
CA HIS A 303 7.07 -11.08 -21.63
C HIS A 303 7.44 -12.05 -22.76
N ASN A 304 7.11 -13.34 -22.63
CA ASN A 304 7.44 -14.34 -23.65
C ASN A 304 6.76 -14.03 -25.00
N ARG A 305 5.51 -13.55 -24.97
CA ARG A 305 4.77 -13.12 -26.17
C ARG A 305 5.45 -11.93 -26.85
N ILE A 306 5.95 -10.96 -26.08
CA ILE A 306 6.70 -9.82 -26.62
C ILE A 306 8.01 -10.29 -27.25
N CYS A 307 8.73 -11.21 -26.61
CA CYS A 307 9.94 -11.80 -27.18
C CYS A 307 9.67 -12.48 -28.53
N ASP A 308 8.55 -13.19 -28.68
CA ASP A 308 8.13 -13.77 -29.96
C ASP A 308 7.90 -12.70 -31.05
N VAL A 309 7.24 -11.59 -30.71
CA VAL A 309 7.03 -10.48 -31.65
C VAL A 309 8.36 -9.83 -32.03
N LEU A 310 9.24 -9.59 -31.06
CA LEU A 310 10.54 -8.96 -31.31
C LEU A 310 11.48 -9.86 -32.12
N ALA A 311 11.46 -11.17 -31.91
CA ALA A 311 12.28 -12.11 -32.68
C ALA A 311 11.85 -12.21 -34.15
N VAL A 312 10.56 -11.98 -34.45
CA VAL A 312 10.06 -11.87 -35.84
C VAL A 312 10.47 -10.55 -36.47
N GLU A 313 10.34 -9.44 -35.74
CA GLU A 313 10.70 -8.10 -36.23
C GLU A 313 12.22 -7.95 -36.40
N HIS A 314 13.00 -8.58 -35.53
CA HIS A 314 14.46 -8.51 -35.50
C HIS A 314 15.11 -9.90 -35.44
N PRO A 315 15.14 -10.64 -36.57
CA PRO A 315 15.71 -12.00 -36.61
C PRO A 315 17.21 -12.07 -36.30
N ASP A 316 17.91 -10.94 -36.35
CA ASP A 316 19.35 -10.80 -36.08
C ASP A 316 19.66 -10.50 -34.60
N TRP A 317 18.66 -10.26 -33.76
CA TRP A 317 18.89 -9.98 -32.33
C TRP A 317 19.22 -11.24 -31.54
N ASP A 318 20.14 -11.09 -30.60
CA ASP A 318 20.49 -12.13 -29.64
C ASP A 318 19.48 -12.22 -28.48
N ASP A 319 19.64 -13.27 -27.67
CA ASP A 319 18.80 -13.52 -26.48
C ASP A 319 18.77 -12.32 -25.52
N GLU A 320 19.93 -11.73 -25.24
CA GLU A 320 20.05 -10.63 -24.28
C GLU A 320 19.29 -9.39 -24.76
N ARG A 321 19.44 -9.01 -26.02
CA ARG A 321 18.75 -7.83 -26.56
C ARG A 321 17.24 -8.03 -26.61
N LEU A 322 16.78 -9.23 -26.95
CA LEU A 322 15.35 -9.60 -26.89
C LEU A 322 14.82 -9.48 -25.46
N TYR A 323 15.51 -10.08 -24.49
CA TYR A 323 15.13 -10.06 -23.07
C TYR A 323 15.03 -8.64 -22.52
N GLN A 324 16.07 -7.81 -22.71
CA GLN A 324 16.12 -6.46 -22.18
C GLN A 324 15.08 -5.54 -22.85
N THR A 325 14.87 -5.68 -24.16
CA THR A 325 13.87 -4.89 -24.88
C THR A 325 12.45 -5.28 -24.45
N ALA A 326 12.17 -6.58 -24.30
CA ALA A 326 10.89 -7.05 -23.79
C ALA A 326 10.64 -6.58 -22.35
N LYS A 327 11.67 -6.58 -21.49
CA LYS A 327 11.60 -6.02 -20.13
C LYS A 327 11.25 -4.53 -20.13
N LEU A 328 11.80 -3.72 -21.04
CA LEU A 328 11.45 -2.30 -21.19
C LEU A 328 10.00 -2.10 -21.66
N ILE A 329 9.52 -2.93 -22.59
CA ILE A 329 8.11 -2.90 -23.03
C ILE A 329 7.18 -3.24 -21.86
N VAL A 330 7.47 -4.31 -21.11
CA VAL A 330 6.69 -4.71 -19.93
C VAL A 330 6.69 -3.61 -18.85
N LEU A 331 7.83 -2.97 -18.61
CA LEU A 331 7.92 -1.82 -17.71
C LEU A 331 6.99 -0.68 -18.14
N ALA A 332 7.00 -0.32 -19.43
CA ALA A 332 6.15 0.74 -19.94
C ALA A 332 4.65 0.37 -19.93
N GLN A 333 4.31 -0.89 -20.23
CA GLN A 333 2.95 -1.41 -20.09
C GLN A 333 2.47 -1.35 -18.64
N ASN A 334 3.34 -1.73 -17.69
CA ASN A 334 3.05 -1.69 -16.25
C ASN A 334 2.74 -0.26 -15.80
N LEU A 335 3.54 0.74 -16.21
CA LEU A 335 3.29 2.16 -15.93
C LEU A 335 2.00 2.66 -16.59
N LYS A 336 1.76 2.33 -17.86
CA LYS A 336 0.57 2.77 -18.60
C LYS A 336 -0.71 2.24 -17.96
N ILE A 337 -0.81 0.94 -17.73
CA ILE A 337 -1.98 0.32 -17.08
C ILE A 337 -2.18 0.91 -15.68
N THR A 338 -1.08 1.13 -14.95
CA THR A 338 -1.17 1.73 -13.62
C THR A 338 -1.77 3.13 -13.67
N ILE A 339 -1.33 4.01 -14.58
CA ILE A 339 -1.83 5.39 -14.65
C ILE A 339 -3.25 5.45 -15.23
N GLU A 340 -3.48 4.79 -16.36
CA GLU A 340 -4.71 4.99 -17.15
C GLU A 340 -5.90 4.18 -16.63
N GLU A 341 -5.68 3.11 -15.88
CA GLU A 341 -6.76 2.22 -15.43
C GLU A 341 -6.76 2.08 -13.91
N TYR A 342 -5.62 1.75 -13.29
CA TYR A 342 -5.56 1.54 -11.84
C TYR A 342 -5.75 2.85 -11.07
N VAL A 343 -4.95 3.89 -11.34
CA VAL A 343 -5.08 5.21 -10.69
C VAL A 343 -6.37 5.91 -11.12
N GLN A 344 -6.81 5.68 -12.36
CA GLN A 344 -8.09 6.17 -12.85
C GLN A 344 -9.26 5.65 -12.00
N HIS A 345 -9.29 4.35 -11.72
CA HIS A 345 -10.27 3.73 -10.83
C HIS A 345 -10.08 4.17 -9.38
N LEU A 346 -8.85 4.16 -8.87
CA LEU A 346 -8.55 4.56 -7.49
C LEU A 346 -9.03 5.98 -7.15
N SER A 347 -8.74 6.94 -8.04
CA SER A 347 -9.03 8.35 -7.82
C SER A 347 -10.49 8.73 -8.05
N GLN A 348 -11.22 7.93 -8.85
CA GLN A 348 -12.58 8.22 -9.31
C GLN A 348 -12.72 9.56 -10.05
N TYR A 349 -11.60 10.16 -10.45
CA TYR A 349 -11.57 11.42 -11.16
C TYR A 349 -12.24 11.28 -12.54
N LYS A 350 -12.93 12.34 -12.96
CA LYS A 350 -13.60 12.39 -14.26
C LYS A 350 -12.68 12.90 -15.37
N VAL A 351 -11.53 13.51 -15.02
CA VAL A 351 -10.44 13.68 -15.98
C VAL A 351 -9.93 12.29 -16.39
N LYS A 352 -9.83 12.05 -17.70
CA LYS A 352 -9.26 10.82 -18.23
C LYS A 352 -7.75 10.87 -18.04
N LEU A 353 -7.21 10.08 -17.12
CA LEU A 353 -5.77 9.97 -16.95
C LEU A 353 -5.16 9.32 -18.19
N SER A 354 -4.07 9.91 -18.69
CA SER A 354 -3.24 9.33 -19.74
C SER A 354 -1.83 9.11 -19.23
N TYR A 355 -1.09 8.16 -19.78
CA TYR A 355 0.36 8.10 -19.63
C TYR A 355 1.00 8.74 -20.86
N ASP A 356 1.35 10.03 -20.75
CA ASP A 356 1.99 10.80 -21.83
C ASP A 356 3.28 11.47 -21.31
N PRO A 357 4.42 10.76 -21.36
CA PRO A 357 5.71 11.32 -20.98
C PRO A 357 6.12 12.57 -21.78
N GLU A 358 5.55 12.79 -22.97
CA GLU A 358 5.89 13.96 -23.78
C GLU A 358 5.46 15.28 -23.13
N LEU A 359 4.47 15.25 -22.22
CA LEU A 359 4.03 16.42 -21.47
C LEU A 359 5.10 16.98 -20.52
N LEU A 360 6.14 16.20 -20.23
CA LEU A 360 7.28 16.57 -19.38
C LEU A 360 8.56 16.84 -20.17
N ARG A 361 8.52 16.74 -21.51
CA ARG A 361 9.72 16.86 -22.36
C ARG A 361 10.42 18.21 -22.22
N ASP A 362 9.62 19.27 -22.17
CA ASP A 362 10.08 20.65 -22.14
C ASP A 362 10.00 21.25 -20.72
N GLU A 363 9.96 20.40 -19.69
CA GLU A 363 9.86 20.79 -18.28
C GLU A 363 11.22 20.71 -17.58
N PRO A 364 12.03 21.79 -17.60
CA PRO A 364 13.39 21.75 -17.05
C PRO A 364 13.42 21.51 -15.53
N GLN A 365 12.30 21.76 -14.85
CA GLN A 365 12.17 21.59 -13.41
C GLN A 365 11.84 20.14 -13.01
N PHE A 366 11.39 19.30 -13.94
CA PHE A 366 10.99 17.94 -13.60
C PHE A 366 12.20 17.00 -13.54
N GLN A 367 12.47 16.46 -12.35
CA GLN A 367 13.57 15.52 -12.13
C GLN A 367 13.13 14.08 -12.39
N PHE A 368 13.78 13.39 -13.34
CA PHE A 368 13.61 11.95 -13.62
C PHE A 368 14.42 11.09 -12.64
N SER A 369 14.18 11.31 -11.35
CA SER A 369 14.72 10.52 -10.24
C SER A 369 13.65 10.36 -9.18
N ASN A 370 13.59 9.17 -8.60
CA ASN A 370 12.69 8.84 -7.51
C ASN A 370 13.46 8.20 -6.35
N ARG A 371 12.86 8.29 -5.16
CA ARG A 371 13.32 7.70 -3.90
C ARG A 371 12.06 7.25 -3.18
N ILE A 372 11.95 5.99 -2.78
CA ILE A 372 10.73 5.52 -2.10
C ILE A 372 10.71 6.04 -0.67
N HIS A 373 9.60 6.66 -0.28
CA HIS A 373 9.40 7.22 1.04
C HIS A 373 8.78 6.19 2.00
N VAL A 374 9.19 6.22 3.27
CA VAL A 374 8.65 5.28 4.28
C VAL A 374 7.17 5.53 4.56
N GLU A 375 6.74 6.79 4.44
CA GLU A 375 5.33 7.19 4.51
C GLU A 375 4.54 6.60 3.34
N PHE A 376 5.19 6.48 2.17
CA PHE A 376 4.60 5.84 1.00
C PHE A 376 4.45 4.33 1.21
N ALA A 377 5.40 3.69 1.89
CA ALA A 377 5.23 2.30 2.32
C ALA A 377 4.08 2.16 3.33
N HIS A 378 4.01 3.05 4.34
CA HIS A 378 2.99 2.96 5.39
C HIS A 378 1.56 3.15 4.87
N LEU A 379 1.30 4.15 4.04
CA LEU A 379 -0.08 4.37 3.56
C LEU A 379 -0.59 3.24 2.66
N TYR A 380 0.28 2.48 2.00
CA TYR A 380 -0.11 1.47 1.00
C TYR A 380 -0.46 0.11 1.60
N HIS A 381 -0.57 -0.01 2.93
CA HIS A 381 -0.98 -1.25 3.60
C HIS A 381 -2.50 -1.46 3.51
N TRP A 382 -3.01 -1.68 2.30
CA TRP A 382 -4.44 -1.72 1.98
C TRP A 382 -5.15 -3.05 2.31
N HIS A 383 -4.75 -3.69 3.41
CA HIS A 383 -5.29 -4.98 3.85
C HIS A 383 -6.81 -5.04 4.04
N PRO A 384 -7.54 -3.95 4.38
CA PRO A 384 -9.00 -4.00 4.41
C PRO A 384 -9.64 -4.41 3.08
N MET A 385 -8.94 -4.22 1.95
CA MET A 385 -9.43 -4.64 0.63
C MET A 385 -9.51 -6.17 0.47
N ALA A 386 -8.74 -6.93 1.25
CA ALA A 386 -8.72 -8.37 1.15
C ALA A 386 -10.06 -8.97 1.64
N PRO A 387 -10.70 -9.84 0.85
CA PRO A 387 -11.91 -10.55 1.30
C PRO A 387 -11.56 -11.58 2.38
N GLU A 388 -12.55 -12.15 3.08
CA GLU A 388 -12.31 -13.31 3.95
C GLU A 388 -12.15 -14.60 3.14
N ALA A 389 -12.91 -14.71 2.06
CA ALA A 389 -12.93 -15.87 1.18
C ALA A 389 -13.20 -15.47 -0.26
N ILE A 390 -12.82 -16.34 -1.20
CA ILE A 390 -13.06 -16.20 -2.63
C ILE A 390 -13.91 -17.37 -3.07
N THR A 391 -15.04 -17.09 -3.71
CA THR A 391 -15.90 -18.10 -4.32
C THR A 391 -15.42 -18.42 -5.74
N LEU A 392 -15.18 -19.70 -6.02
CA LEU A 392 -14.76 -20.28 -7.29
C LEU A 392 -15.77 -21.35 -7.70
N GLY A 393 -16.66 -21.02 -8.64
CA GLY A 393 -17.81 -21.84 -8.99
C GLY A 393 -18.73 -22.04 -7.78
N ASN A 394 -18.98 -23.29 -7.39
CA ASN A 394 -19.80 -23.63 -6.22
C ASN A 394 -18.99 -23.77 -4.91
N ASN A 395 -17.68 -23.49 -4.93
CA ASN A 395 -16.81 -23.67 -3.77
C ASN A 395 -16.34 -22.32 -3.24
N THR A 396 -16.32 -22.14 -1.92
CA THR A 396 -15.78 -20.93 -1.27
C THR A 396 -14.54 -21.31 -0.49
N TYR A 397 -13.44 -20.59 -0.72
CA TYR A 397 -12.15 -20.84 -0.09
C TYR A 397 -11.72 -19.63 0.72
N THR A 398 -11.36 -19.84 1.98
CA THR A 398 -10.76 -18.76 2.79
C THR A 398 -9.36 -18.41 2.26
N LEU A 399 -8.89 -17.19 2.51
CA LEU A 399 -7.52 -16.82 2.16
C LEU A 399 -6.48 -17.72 2.85
N GLU A 400 -6.77 -18.17 4.07
CA GLU A 400 -5.92 -19.13 4.80
C GLU A 400 -5.84 -20.48 4.07
N GLN A 401 -6.97 -21.05 3.63
CA GLN A 401 -7.01 -22.30 2.87
C GLN A 401 -6.25 -22.23 1.55
N MET A 402 -6.16 -21.04 0.96
CA MET A 402 -5.43 -20.79 -0.28
C MET A 402 -3.97 -20.39 -0.07
N SER A 403 -3.55 -20.17 1.18
CA SER A 403 -2.22 -19.65 1.47
C SER A 403 -1.14 -20.62 1.03
N PHE A 404 -0.11 -20.11 0.35
CA PHE A 404 1.02 -20.89 -0.15
C PHE A 404 0.68 -22.06 -1.08
N SER A 405 -0.50 -22.04 -1.72
CA SER A 405 -0.91 -23.09 -2.65
C SER A 405 -1.46 -22.54 -3.96
N THR A 406 -1.04 -23.16 -5.06
CA THR A 406 -1.57 -22.88 -6.41
C THR A 406 -2.64 -23.89 -6.84
N LYS A 407 -3.00 -24.84 -5.96
CA LYS A 407 -3.96 -25.92 -6.25
C LYS A 407 -5.33 -25.40 -6.64
N THR A 408 -5.80 -24.30 -6.06
CA THR A 408 -7.09 -23.71 -6.43
C THR A 408 -7.09 -23.20 -7.87
N VAL A 409 -6.00 -22.60 -8.32
CA VAL A 409 -5.82 -22.17 -9.73
C VAL A 409 -5.77 -23.38 -10.66
N ALA A 410 -5.00 -24.42 -10.29
CA ALA A 410 -4.91 -25.64 -11.08
C ALA A 410 -6.25 -26.40 -11.16
N LYS A 411 -6.98 -26.50 -10.05
CA LYS A 411 -8.27 -27.22 -9.95
C LYS A 411 -9.38 -26.55 -10.75
N HIS A 412 -9.50 -25.22 -10.64
CA HIS A 412 -10.61 -24.48 -11.27
C HIS A 412 -10.26 -23.93 -12.65
N GLY A 413 -8.97 -23.94 -13.00
CA GLY A 413 -8.45 -23.34 -14.23
C GLY A 413 -8.10 -21.86 -14.04
N PHE A 414 -7.05 -21.43 -14.76
CA PHE A 414 -6.53 -20.06 -14.71
C PHE A 414 -7.62 -19.02 -15.01
N ALA A 415 -8.37 -19.22 -16.08
CA ALA A 415 -9.44 -18.30 -16.51
C ALA A 415 -10.56 -18.14 -15.49
N SER A 416 -11.02 -19.25 -14.90
CA SER A 416 -12.08 -19.25 -13.89
C SER A 416 -11.64 -18.48 -12.65
N PHE A 417 -10.40 -18.67 -12.21
CA PHE A 417 -9.85 -17.92 -11.08
C PHE A 417 -9.76 -16.41 -11.37
N VAL A 418 -9.26 -16.04 -12.54
CA VAL A 418 -9.21 -14.63 -12.99
C VAL A 418 -10.60 -14.01 -13.00
N GLN A 419 -11.59 -14.70 -13.56
CA GLN A 419 -12.97 -14.23 -13.60
C GLN A 419 -13.54 -14.05 -12.19
N ALA A 420 -13.24 -14.97 -11.27
CA ALA A 420 -13.70 -14.88 -9.88
C ALA A 420 -13.15 -13.65 -9.16
N ILE A 421 -11.86 -13.34 -9.29
CA ILE A 421 -11.27 -12.14 -8.67
C ILE A 421 -11.71 -10.84 -9.37
N ALA A 422 -12.05 -10.89 -10.66
CA ALA A 422 -12.55 -9.73 -11.40
C ALA A 422 -14.03 -9.42 -11.14
N THR A 423 -14.78 -10.33 -10.54
CA THR A 423 -16.24 -10.19 -10.35
C THR A 423 -16.72 -10.21 -8.89
N GLN A 424 -15.81 -10.41 -7.94
CA GLN A 424 -16.11 -10.32 -6.51
C GLN A 424 -15.58 -9.00 -5.92
N PRO A 425 -16.32 -8.39 -4.96
CA PRO A 425 -15.96 -7.10 -4.40
C PRO A 425 -14.71 -7.18 -3.51
N ALA A 426 -13.91 -6.12 -3.54
CA ALA A 426 -12.90 -5.85 -2.51
C ALA A 426 -13.53 -5.10 -1.32
N GLY A 427 -12.86 -5.12 -0.18
CA GLY A 427 -13.28 -4.38 1.02
C GLY A 427 -12.92 -2.89 0.98
N ALA A 428 -13.71 -2.06 1.65
CA ALA A 428 -13.44 -0.63 1.81
C ALA A 428 -12.23 -0.35 2.73
N LEU A 429 -11.43 0.67 2.41
CA LEU A 429 -10.29 1.13 3.22
C LEU A 429 -10.75 2.01 4.38
N ARG A 430 -11.26 1.37 5.44
CA ARG A 430 -11.72 2.04 6.66
C ARG A 430 -11.51 1.19 7.91
N HIS A 431 -11.71 1.82 9.05
CA HIS A 431 -11.82 1.17 10.35
C HIS A 431 -12.91 0.07 10.33
N GLN A 432 -12.76 -0.92 11.22
CA GLN A 432 -13.60 -2.12 11.34
C GLN A 432 -13.70 -2.98 10.07
N ASN A 433 -12.64 -3.02 9.25
CA ASN A 433 -12.64 -3.82 8.02
C ASN A 433 -11.35 -4.61 7.75
N HIS A 434 -10.42 -4.73 8.72
CA HIS A 434 -9.30 -5.67 8.60
C HIS A 434 -9.75 -7.09 8.89
N GLY A 435 -9.64 -8.00 7.91
CA GLY A 435 -9.93 -9.41 8.11
C GLY A 435 -9.10 -10.01 9.27
N PRO A 436 -9.61 -10.99 10.03
CA PRO A 436 -8.94 -11.52 11.21
C PRO A 436 -7.48 -11.97 10.97
N MET A 437 -7.21 -12.63 9.83
CA MET A 437 -5.87 -13.08 9.43
C MET A 437 -4.88 -11.93 9.20
N LEU A 438 -5.37 -10.74 8.86
CA LEU A 438 -4.54 -9.57 8.50
C LEU A 438 -4.48 -8.53 9.62
N LEU A 439 -5.07 -8.82 10.79
CA LEU A 439 -5.09 -7.89 11.91
C LEU A 439 -3.68 -7.70 12.49
N ASP A 440 -2.87 -8.75 12.54
CA ASP A 440 -1.48 -8.63 13.00
C ASP A 440 -0.65 -7.74 12.07
N GLN A 441 -0.94 -7.76 10.77
CA GLN A 441 -0.29 -6.85 9.83
C GLN A 441 -0.65 -5.38 10.09
N PHE A 442 -1.87 -5.08 10.55
CA PHE A 442 -2.21 -3.74 11.04
C PHE A 442 -1.37 -3.37 12.26
N LYS A 443 -1.27 -4.26 13.25
CA LYS A 443 -0.48 -4.03 14.47
C LYS A 443 0.98 -3.77 14.15
N ASP A 444 1.55 -4.52 13.20
CA ASP A 444 2.92 -4.35 12.76
C ASP A 444 3.16 -2.98 12.12
N VAL A 445 2.25 -2.49 11.27
CA VAL A 445 2.38 -1.17 10.63
C VAL A 445 2.33 -0.05 11.68
N VAL A 446 1.45 -0.17 12.67
CA VAL A 446 1.38 0.80 13.78
C VAL A 446 2.67 0.76 14.60
N ARG A 447 3.15 -0.44 14.96
CA ARG A 447 4.41 -0.62 15.71
C ARG A 447 5.60 -0.04 14.96
N GLN A 448 5.71 -0.30 13.66
CA GLN A 448 6.77 0.25 12.81
C GLN A 448 6.67 1.77 12.71
N GLY A 449 5.46 2.34 12.58
CA GLY A 449 5.26 3.78 12.58
C GLY A 449 5.77 4.46 13.85
N ARG A 450 5.53 3.83 15.02
CA ARG A 450 6.07 4.28 16.32
C ARG A 450 7.59 4.15 16.40
N GLN A 451 8.16 3.02 15.99
CA GLN A 451 9.61 2.82 15.93
C GLN A 451 10.31 3.86 15.03
N LEU A 452 9.67 4.19 13.91
CA LEU A 452 10.14 5.19 12.97
C LEU A 452 9.92 6.62 13.44
N ARG A 453 9.18 6.83 14.54
CA ARG A 453 8.77 8.14 15.05
C ARG A 453 8.14 8.99 13.95
N LEU A 454 7.15 8.43 13.24
CA LEU A 454 6.37 9.21 12.28
C LEU A 454 5.64 10.33 13.04
N GLN A 455 5.62 11.54 12.46
CA GLN A 455 4.82 12.63 13.01
C GLN A 455 3.31 12.34 12.89
N SER A 456 2.50 13.15 13.55
CA SER A 456 1.06 12.96 13.59
C SER A 456 0.40 13.08 12.21
N PHE A 457 -0.78 12.47 12.08
CA PHE A 457 -1.63 12.54 10.90
C PHE A 457 -1.85 13.98 10.43
N ASN A 458 -2.08 14.91 11.37
CA ASN A 458 -2.29 16.32 11.06
C ASN A 458 -1.04 17.04 10.52
N ASN A 459 0.16 16.69 11.00
CA ASN A 459 1.40 17.25 10.45
C ASN A 459 1.60 16.82 8.99
N TYR A 460 1.29 15.56 8.66
CA TYR A 460 1.30 15.10 7.27
C TYR A 460 0.19 15.76 6.44
N ARG A 461 -1.01 16.00 6.99
CA ARG A 461 -2.04 16.77 6.27
C ARG A 461 -1.54 18.15 5.89
N GLN A 462 -0.92 18.88 6.81
CA GLN A 462 -0.35 20.19 6.54
C GLN A 462 0.77 20.16 5.50
N LEU A 463 1.69 19.18 5.59
CA LEU A 463 2.76 19.01 4.60
C LEU A 463 2.22 18.96 3.16
N PHE A 464 1.12 18.25 2.96
CA PHE A 464 0.47 18.08 1.66
C PHE A 464 -0.59 19.15 1.36
N GLY A 465 -0.62 20.26 2.12
CA GLY A 465 -1.49 21.41 1.87
C GLY A 465 -2.95 21.20 2.23
N MET A 466 -3.26 20.22 3.08
CA MET A 466 -4.59 19.99 3.63
C MET A 466 -4.75 20.67 5.00
N PRO A 467 -5.95 21.14 5.35
CA PRO A 467 -6.21 21.67 6.69
C PRO A 467 -6.09 20.56 7.74
N LYS A 468 -5.58 20.89 8.93
CA LYS A 468 -5.64 20.01 10.09
C LYS A 468 -7.09 19.70 10.45
N TYR A 469 -7.35 18.49 10.92
CA TYR A 469 -8.58 18.21 11.64
C TYR A 469 -8.55 18.90 13.00
N THR A 470 -9.68 19.50 13.38
CA THR A 470 -9.81 20.23 14.65
C THR A 470 -10.39 19.38 15.77
N SER A 471 -11.00 18.24 15.44
CA SER A 471 -11.52 17.27 16.41
C SER A 471 -11.67 15.88 15.80
N PHE A 472 -11.77 14.86 16.65
CA PHE A 472 -12.12 13.51 16.20
C PHE A 472 -13.52 13.43 15.56
N MET A 473 -14.45 14.31 15.96
CA MET A 473 -15.80 14.38 15.38
C MET A 473 -15.77 14.76 13.90
N GLU A 474 -14.89 15.71 13.55
CA GLU A 474 -14.71 16.15 12.17
C GLU A 474 -14.06 15.05 11.30
N LEU A 475 -13.09 14.33 11.89
CA LEU A 475 -12.38 13.20 11.26
C LEU A 475 -13.35 12.06 10.91
N THR A 476 -14.15 11.61 11.89
CA THR A 476 -15.03 10.44 11.76
C THR A 476 -16.32 10.75 11.00
N GLY A 477 -16.55 12.01 10.63
CA GLY A 477 -17.74 12.42 9.88
C GLY A 477 -19.01 12.50 10.73
N GLY A 478 -18.88 12.78 12.03
CA GLY A 478 -20.01 12.94 12.95
C GLY A 478 -20.34 11.71 13.79
N ASP A 479 -19.53 10.65 13.75
CA ASP A 479 -19.70 9.50 14.64
C ASP A 479 -19.28 9.88 16.07
N VAL A 480 -20.29 10.14 16.90
CA VAL A 480 -20.15 10.62 18.28
C VAL A 480 -19.46 9.59 19.17
N ASP A 481 -19.83 8.31 19.03
CA ASP A 481 -19.31 7.27 19.91
C ASP A 481 -17.88 6.90 19.55
N LEU A 482 -17.55 6.82 18.26
CA LEU A 482 -16.18 6.64 17.79
C LEU A 482 -15.30 7.83 18.21
N SER A 483 -15.78 9.06 17.97
CA SER A 483 -15.05 10.27 18.34
C SER A 483 -14.74 10.33 19.84
N ARG A 484 -15.72 10.04 20.71
CA ARG A 484 -15.52 10.04 22.17
C ARG A 484 -14.49 9.01 22.62
N GLN A 485 -14.49 7.84 22.00
CA GLN A 485 -13.55 6.77 22.34
C GLN A 485 -12.13 7.12 21.90
N LEU A 486 -11.96 7.69 20.70
CA LEU A 486 -10.66 8.14 20.20
C LEU A 486 -10.09 9.30 21.02
N ASP A 487 -10.94 10.27 21.38
CA ASP A 487 -10.57 11.41 22.22
C ASP A 487 -10.06 10.95 23.59
N LYS A 488 -10.74 9.98 24.21
CA LYS A 488 -10.27 9.36 25.45
C LYS A 488 -8.90 8.67 25.29
N LEU A 489 -8.69 7.99 24.17
CA LEU A 489 -7.47 7.19 23.93
C LEU A 489 -6.25 8.05 23.56
N TYR A 490 -6.41 9.02 22.67
CA TYR A 490 -5.31 9.85 22.18
C TYR A 490 -5.15 11.16 22.99
N GLY A 491 -6.23 11.66 23.60
CA GLY A 491 -6.26 12.92 24.35
C GLY A 491 -6.30 14.17 23.47
N ASP A 492 -5.74 14.11 22.26
CA ASP A 492 -5.66 15.22 21.32
C ASP A 492 -5.69 14.72 19.86
N ILE A 493 -6.39 15.42 18.98
CA ILE A 493 -6.42 15.13 17.53
C ILE A 493 -5.05 15.31 16.88
N ASP A 494 -4.22 16.22 17.40
CA ASP A 494 -2.85 16.44 16.93
C ASP A 494 -1.87 15.34 17.37
N ALA A 495 -2.31 14.39 18.21
CA ALA A 495 -1.57 13.18 18.58
C ALA A 495 -1.96 11.92 17.78
N LEU A 496 -2.96 12.02 16.89
CA LEU A 496 -3.41 10.90 16.08
C LEU A 496 -2.29 10.38 15.15
N GLU A 497 -2.04 9.08 15.22
CA GLU A 497 -1.02 8.40 14.41
C GLU A 497 -1.35 8.39 12.91
N PHE A 498 -0.31 8.40 12.07
CA PHE A 498 -0.42 8.52 10.60
C PHE A 498 -1.34 7.46 9.95
N TYR A 499 -1.06 6.17 10.15
CA TYR A 499 -1.78 5.09 9.50
C TYR A 499 -3.19 4.85 10.09
N PRO A 500 -3.38 4.81 11.43
CA PRO A 500 -4.72 4.78 12.03
C PRO A 500 -5.58 5.96 11.57
N GLY A 501 -5.04 7.18 11.52
CA GLY A 501 -5.78 8.36 11.11
C GLY A 501 -6.33 8.27 9.69
N MET A 502 -5.58 7.68 8.75
CA MET A 502 -6.05 7.46 7.39
C MET A 502 -7.26 6.53 7.30
N LEU A 503 -7.33 5.51 8.14
CA LEU A 503 -8.41 4.52 8.12
C LEU A 503 -9.62 4.93 8.98
N LEU A 504 -9.40 5.82 9.95
CA LEU A 504 -10.46 6.43 10.76
C LEU A 504 -11.14 7.60 10.05
N GLU A 505 -10.47 8.22 9.07
CA GLU A 505 -11.03 9.28 8.24
C GLU A 505 -12.33 8.79 7.55
N LYS A 506 -13.35 9.65 7.59
CA LYS A 506 -14.63 9.41 6.91
C LYS A 506 -14.45 9.04 5.44
N SER A 507 -15.41 8.27 4.92
CA SER A 507 -15.43 7.90 3.50
C SER A 507 -15.49 9.12 2.58
N ASP A 508 -14.98 8.94 1.36
CA ASP A 508 -14.94 9.98 0.34
C ASP A 508 -15.48 9.42 -1.00
N SER A 509 -15.58 10.30 -2.00
CA SER A 509 -15.89 10.05 -3.41
C SER A 509 -14.80 9.30 -4.20
N SER A 510 -13.65 9.01 -3.59
CA SER A 510 -12.60 8.15 -4.14
C SER A 510 -12.55 6.81 -3.42
N VAL A 511 -11.89 5.81 -4.03
CA VAL A 511 -11.71 4.47 -3.42
C VAL A 511 -10.94 4.55 -2.10
N THR A 512 -9.99 5.48 -2.00
CA THR A 512 -9.26 5.78 -0.77
C THR A 512 -9.83 7.02 -0.06
N PRO A 513 -9.67 7.13 1.27
CA PRO A 513 -9.99 8.34 2.02
C PRO A 513 -9.27 9.59 1.48
N PHE A 514 -9.85 10.78 1.72
CA PHE A 514 -9.39 12.06 1.16
C PHE A 514 -7.90 12.35 1.43
N THR A 515 -7.42 12.09 2.65
CA THR A 515 -6.02 12.27 3.00
C THR A 515 -5.15 11.29 2.22
N MET A 516 -5.58 10.04 2.14
CA MET A 516 -4.82 8.96 1.51
C MET A 516 -4.61 9.21 0.01
N VAL A 517 -5.63 9.68 -0.73
CA VAL A 517 -5.47 10.03 -2.15
C VAL A 517 -4.55 11.25 -2.34
N ASN A 518 -4.60 12.23 -1.44
CA ASN A 518 -3.81 13.46 -1.57
C ASN A 518 -2.36 13.33 -1.10
N ILE A 519 -2.05 12.36 -0.24
CA ILE A 519 -0.67 11.99 0.11
C ILE A 519 -0.11 10.96 -0.88
N GLY A 520 -0.90 9.94 -1.23
CA GLY A 520 -0.48 8.87 -2.13
C GLY A 520 -0.31 9.30 -3.58
N GLY A 521 -1.19 10.20 -4.07
CA GLY A 521 -1.15 10.70 -5.45
C GLY A 521 0.19 11.32 -5.84
N PRO A 522 0.75 12.27 -5.07
CA PRO A 522 2.10 12.79 -5.27
C PRO A 522 3.20 11.73 -5.37
N TYR A 523 3.28 10.80 -4.43
CA TYR A 523 4.28 9.73 -4.46
C TYR A 523 4.10 8.81 -5.68
N ALA A 524 2.87 8.44 -6.00
CA ALA A 524 2.58 7.57 -7.15
C ALA A 524 2.96 8.25 -8.47
N ILE A 525 2.51 9.50 -8.68
CA ILE A 525 2.83 10.26 -9.91
C ILE A 525 4.33 10.51 -10.02
N LYS A 526 5.00 10.89 -8.93
CA LYS A 526 6.45 11.07 -8.93
C LYS A 526 7.16 9.76 -9.27
N GLY A 527 6.81 8.64 -8.62
CA GLY A 527 7.44 7.34 -8.85
C GLY A 527 7.26 6.81 -10.28
N MET A 528 6.11 7.06 -10.91
CA MET A 528 5.83 6.61 -12.28
C MET A 528 6.43 7.56 -13.33
N MET A 529 6.20 8.87 -13.21
CA MET A 529 6.63 9.82 -14.23
C MET A 529 8.12 10.15 -14.14
N ALA A 530 8.76 9.99 -12.98
CA ALA A 530 10.20 10.15 -12.83
C ALA A 530 10.99 8.90 -13.24
N ASN A 531 10.33 7.84 -13.68
CA ASN A 531 11.01 6.67 -14.24
C ASN A 531 11.88 7.09 -15.45
N PRO A 532 13.12 6.59 -15.59
CA PRO A 532 13.97 6.91 -16.73
C PRO A 532 13.33 6.64 -18.07
N ILE A 533 12.43 5.64 -18.18
CA ILE A 533 11.73 5.32 -19.43
C ILE A 533 10.81 6.45 -19.90
N SER A 534 10.32 7.28 -18.98
CA SER A 534 9.52 8.48 -19.24
C SER A 534 10.38 9.68 -19.66
N SER A 535 11.71 9.58 -19.61
CA SER A 535 12.58 10.68 -20.00
C SER A 535 12.60 10.90 -21.52
N PRO A 536 12.89 12.12 -22.00
CA PRO A 536 13.02 12.41 -23.43
C PRO A 536 14.06 11.57 -24.16
N HIS A 537 15.06 11.04 -23.44
CA HIS A 537 16.11 10.22 -24.01
C HIS A 537 15.64 8.79 -24.28
N TYR A 538 14.81 8.23 -23.40
CA TYR A 538 14.37 6.83 -23.45
C TYR A 538 13.02 6.67 -24.14
N TRP A 539 12.12 7.65 -24.05
CA TRP A 539 10.77 7.55 -24.61
C TRP A 539 10.75 7.72 -26.14
N LYS A 540 11.28 6.72 -26.86
CA LYS A 540 11.44 6.69 -28.32
C LYS A 540 11.21 5.28 -28.86
N PRO A 541 10.73 5.12 -30.11
CA PRO A 541 10.51 3.80 -30.70
C PRO A 541 11.74 2.88 -30.63
N SER A 542 12.94 3.41 -30.85
CA SER A 542 14.20 2.64 -30.82
C SER A 542 14.46 1.91 -29.49
N THR A 543 14.01 2.47 -28.37
CA THR A 543 14.14 1.86 -27.03
C THR A 543 13.30 0.59 -26.89
N PHE A 544 12.21 0.50 -27.66
CA PHE A 544 11.24 -0.58 -27.63
C PHE A 544 11.38 -1.52 -28.84
N GLY A 545 12.51 -1.47 -29.55
CA GLY A 545 12.69 -2.27 -30.76
C GLY A 545 11.86 -1.80 -31.96
N GLY A 546 11.65 -0.48 -32.07
CA GLY A 546 10.99 0.15 -33.20
C GLY A 546 9.50 0.43 -32.95
N PRO A 547 8.77 0.84 -34.00
CA PRO A 547 7.36 1.20 -33.90
C PRO A 547 6.49 0.06 -33.36
N VAL A 548 6.76 -1.19 -33.75
CA VAL A 548 5.98 -2.37 -33.32
C VAL A 548 5.96 -2.52 -31.80
N GLY A 549 7.14 -2.54 -31.15
CA GLY A 549 7.20 -2.64 -29.70
C GLY A 549 6.68 -1.39 -28.99
N PHE A 550 6.83 -0.22 -29.59
CA PHE A 550 6.27 1.01 -29.01
C PHE A 550 4.74 1.08 -29.11
N ASP A 551 4.15 0.52 -30.16
CA ASP A 551 2.70 0.44 -30.32
C ASP A 551 2.09 -0.59 -29.36
N ILE A 552 2.80 -1.70 -29.07
CA ILE A 552 2.43 -2.63 -27.98
C ILE A 552 2.26 -1.89 -26.65
N VAL A 553 3.18 -0.97 -26.33
CA VAL A 553 3.08 -0.13 -25.13
C VAL A 553 1.86 0.79 -25.22
N LYS A 554 1.71 1.54 -26.32
CA LYS A 554 0.66 2.57 -26.43
C LYS A 554 -0.76 2.00 -26.42
N SER A 555 -0.95 0.79 -26.93
CA SER A 555 -2.26 0.18 -27.09
C SER A 555 -2.66 -0.79 -25.96
N THR A 556 -1.81 -0.99 -24.93
CA THR A 556 -2.12 -1.97 -23.89
C THR A 556 -3.20 -1.48 -22.93
N THR A 557 -4.01 -2.40 -22.44
CA THR A 557 -4.95 -2.25 -21.32
C THR A 557 -4.82 -3.45 -20.39
N ILE A 558 -5.42 -3.41 -19.19
CA ILE A 558 -5.49 -4.55 -18.29
C ILE A 558 -6.24 -5.72 -18.96
N LYS A 559 -7.30 -5.41 -19.71
CA LYS A 559 -8.05 -6.42 -20.47
C LYS A 559 -7.19 -7.07 -21.54
N ASP A 560 -6.44 -6.27 -22.31
CA ASP A 560 -5.51 -6.79 -23.32
C ASP A 560 -4.43 -7.69 -22.70
N LEU A 561 -3.85 -7.28 -21.58
CA LEU A 561 -2.83 -8.06 -20.86
C LEU A 561 -3.36 -9.45 -20.51
N PHE A 562 -4.55 -9.55 -19.91
CA PHE A 562 -5.13 -10.85 -19.56
C PHE A 562 -5.57 -11.63 -20.80
N CYS A 563 -6.35 -11.02 -21.68
CA CYS A 563 -6.99 -11.74 -22.77
C CYS A 563 -6.03 -12.24 -23.85
N ARG A 564 -4.89 -11.57 -24.08
CA ARG A 564 -3.83 -12.07 -24.98
C ARG A 564 -3.03 -13.22 -24.38
N ASN A 565 -3.08 -13.38 -23.06
CA ASN A 565 -2.31 -14.36 -22.30
C ASN A 565 -3.19 -15.45 -21.65
N MET A 566 -4.42 -15.60 -22.14
CA MET A 566 -5.37 -16.67 -21.81
C MET A 566 -5.78 -17.41 -23.09
N LYS A 567 -6.41 -18.60 -22.98
CA LYS A 567 -6.83 -19.32 -24.18
C LYS A 567 -7.93 -18.53 -24.93
N PRO A 568 -8.00 -18.62 -26.27
CA PRO A 568 -9.08 -18.01 -27.03
C PRO A 568 -10.46 -18.44 -26.51
N GLY A 569 -11.38 -17.49 -26.34
CA GLY A 569 -12.74 -17.74 -25.84
C GLY A 569 -12.89 -17.73 -24.31
N GLU A 570 -11.79 -17.71 -23.54
CA GLU A 570 -11.83 -17.64 -22.06
C GLU A 570 -11.80 -16.20 -21.51
N CYS A 571 -11.65 -15.19 -22.38
CA CYS A 571 -11.61 -13.79 -22.01
C CYS A 571 -13.00 -13.30 -21.56
N GLY A 572 -13.19 -13.18 -20.25
CA GLY A 572 -14.40 -12.66 -19.61
C GLY A 572 -14.35 -11.18 -19.27
N HIS A 573 -14.93 -10.82 -18.13
CA HIS A 573 -14.89 -9.46 -17.60
C HIS A 573 -13.55 -9.22 -16.92
N ILE A 574 -12.72 -8.34 -17.48
CA ILE A 574 -11.44 -7.92 -16.91
C ILE A 574 -11.44 -6.40 -16.81
N ALA A 575 -11.61 -5.91 -15.59
CA ALA A 575 -11.51 -4.50 -15.23
C ALA A 575 -11.16 -4.41 -13.73
N PHE A 576 -10.84 -3.22 -13.24
CA PHE A 576 -10.65 -2.98 -11.80
C PHE A 576 -11.94 -2.72 -11.02
N HIS A 577 -13.06 -2.66 -11.73
CA HIS A 577 -14.39 -2.53 -11.16
C HIS A 577 -15.24 -3.77 -11.48
N LEU A 578 -16.27 -3.99 -10.68
CA LEU A 578 -17.29 -4.99 -10.88
C LEU A 578 -18.01 -4.79 -12.25
N PRO A 579 -18.55 -5.85 -12.85
CA PRO A 579 -19.41 -5.73 -14.02
C PRO A 579 -20.60 -4.81 -13.70
N THR A 580 -20.90 -3.87 -14.57
CA THR A 580 -22.11 -3.07 -14.48
C THR A 580 -23.31 -3.95 -14.83
N THR A 581 -24.19 -4.22 -13.86
CA THR A 581 -25.50 -4.80 -14.16
C THR A 581 -26.33 -3.78 -14.92
N GLU A 582 -26.90 -4.16 -16.06
CA GLU A 582 -27.89 -3.36 -16.78
C GLU A 582 -29.04 -3.02 -15.81
N GLY A 583 -29.04 -1.80 -15.26
CA GLY A 583 -30.00 -1.35 -14.25
C GLY A 583 -29.45 -0.36 -13.21
N GLN A 584 -28.13 -0.34 -12.94
CA GLN A 584 -27.56 0.55 -11.90
C GLN A 584 -27.27 1.99 -12.37
N SER A 585 -27.40 2.28 -13.66
CA SER A 585 -27.26 3.64 -14.21
C SER A 585 -28.35 4.61 -13.75
N GLN A 586 -29.43 4.16 -13.11
CA GLN A 586 -30.49 5.02 -12.58
C GLN A 586 -30.42 5.28 -11.06
N GLN A 587 -29.75 4.42 -10.26
CA GLN A 587 -29.67 4.61 -8.79
C GLN A 587 -28.44 5.41 -8.33
N GLN A 588 -27.38 5.50 -9.13
CA GLN A 588 -26.23 6.38 -8.82
C GLN A 588 -26.51 7.87 -9.07
N GLN A 589 -27.63 8.23 -9.71
CA GLN A 589 -28.06 9.62 -9.87
C GLN A 589 -29.07 10.08 -8.79
N SER A 590 -29.78 9.19 -8.10
CA SER A 590 -30.84 9.56 -7.15
C SER A 590 -30.37 9.72 -5.69
N ASN A 591 -29.28 9.05 -5.27
CA ASN A 591 -28.86 9.06 -3.85
C ASN A 591 -27.96 10.25 -3.45
N SER A 592 -27.80 11.26 -4.31
CA SER A 592 -27.01 12.47 -4.02
C SER A 592 -27.86 13.70 -3.66
N VAL A 593 -29.19 13.56 -3.61
CA VAL A 593 -30.12 14.63 -3.27
C VAL A 593 -31.15 14.09 -2.27
N GLU A 594 -30.77 13.92 -1.01
CA GLU A 594 -31.67 13.99 0.14
C GLU A 594 -30.89 13.78 1.44
N THR A 595 -30.19 14.82 1.90
CA THR A 595 -29.92 15.05 3.33
C THR A 595 -29.76 16.54 3.57
N SER A 596 -30.90 17.25 3.54
CA SER A 596 -30.99 18.56 4.20
C SER A 596 -32.41 18.85 4.64
N SER A 597 -32.52 19.23 5.92
CA SER A 597 -33.64 19.86 6.62
C SER A 597 -34.69 18.94 7.26
N SER A 598 -34.65 18.86 8.59
CA SER A 598 -35.83 19.14 9.42
C SER A 598 -35.43 19.38 10.88
N GLY A 599 -35.62 20.61 11.36
CA GLY A 599 -35.73 20.94 12.78
C GLY A 599 -37.14 20.64 13.32
N PRO A 600 -37.37 20.75 14.63
CA PRO A 600 -38.32 19.89 15.34
C PRO A 600 -39.68 20.55 15.60
N SER A 601 -40.76 19.75 15.68
CA SER A 601 -41.95 20.02 16.51
C SER A 601 -42.95 18.84 16.44
N GLY A 602 -43.50 18.43 17.60
CA GLY A 602 -44.90 17.98 17.68
C GLY A 602 -45.23 16.52 18.02
N ILE A 603 -44.97 16.13 19.26
CA ILE A 603 -45.86 15.41 20.21
C ILE A 603 -46.81 14.28 19.71
N VAL A 604 -46.46 13.05 20.12
CA VAL A 604 -47.25 12.01 20.85
C VAL A 604 -48.69 11.71 20.42
N LEU A 605 -48.96 10.44 20.07
CA LEU A 605 -49.83 9.49 20.82
C LEU A 605 -49.97 8.15 20.05
N GLU A 606 -49.36 7.10 20.60
CA GLU A 606 -49.85 5.71 20.49
C GLU A 606 -50.97 5.50 21.52
N PRO A 607 -51.94 4.58 21.32
CA PRO A 607 -51.74 3.20 21.80
C PRO A 607 -52.47 2.08 21.02
N SER A 608 -51.71 1.01 20.70
CA SER A 608 -51.91 -0.38 21.18
C SER A 608 -53.23 -1.18 20.84
N PRO A 609 -53.34 -2.50 21.11
CA PRO A 609 -53.26 -3.56 20.07
C PRO A 609 -54.41 -4.63 20.09
N VAL A 610 -54.17 -5.82 19.48
CA VAL A 610 -54.79 -7.17 19.72
C VAL A 610 -55.89 -7.60 18.66
N PRO A 611 -56.18 -8.89 18.33
CA PRO A 611 -55.36 -10.00 17.75
C PRO A 611 -56.13 -10.91 16.71
N ASN A 612 -55.45 -11.96 16.22
CA ASN A 612 -55.94 -13.28 15.74
C ASN A 612 -56.99 -13.39 14.60
N TYR A 613 -56.71 -14.22 13.58
CA TYR A 613 -57.20 -15.61 13.47
C TYR A 613 -56.75 -16.27 12.14
N SER A 614 -56.60 -17.58 12.24
CA SER A 614 -56.24 -18.62 11.27
C SER A 614 -57.24 -18.82 10.11
N THR A 615 -56.80 -19.44 9.00
CA THR A 615 -57.46 -20.57 8.31
C THR A 615 -56.69 -21.09 7.07
N LEU A 616 -56.46 -22.41 7.03
CA LEU A 616 -56.23 -23.29 5.87
C LEU A 616 -57.62 -23.61 5.22
N PRO A 617 -57.80 -24.34 4.07
CA PRO A 617 -56.99 -25.48 3.55
C PRO A 617 -56.93 -25.70 2.01
N GLY A 618 -56.27 -26.78 1.56
CA GLY A 618 -56.48 -27.39 0.24
C GLY A 618 -55.38 -28.34 -0.26
N ASP A 619 -55.54 -29.64 0.00
CA ASP A 619 -54.71 -30.79 -0.42
C ASP A 619 -54.73 -31.13 -1.93
N ASN A 620 -53.69 -31.83 -2.45
CA ASN A 620 -53.82 -33.24 -2.86
C ASN A 620 -52.58 -33.95 -3.49
N HIS A 621 -52.36 -35.19 -3.01
CA HIS A 621 -51.82 -36.43 -3.63
C HIS A 621 -50.31 -36.57 -4.00
N SER A 622 -49.49 -37.31 -3.23
CA SER A 622 -49.23 -38.80 -3.15
C SER A 622 -48.03 -39.23 -4.02
N SER A 623 -47.04 -40.05 -3.61
CA SER A 623 -47.07 -41.32 -2.87
C SER A 623 -45.70 -41.75 -2.28
N LEU A 624 -45.77 -42.55 -1.20
CA LEU A 624 -44.77 -43.37 -0.48
C LEU A 624 -44.00 -44.38 -1.38
N MET A 625 -42.90 -45.08 -1.02
CA MET A 625 -42.53 -45.76 0.23
C MET A 625 -41.08 -46.35 0.12
N GLY A 626 -40.38 -46.62 1.23
CA GLY A 626 -39.29 -47.64 1.25
C GLY A 626 -38.12 -47.42 2.23
N SER A 627 -38.19 -48.03 3.41
CA SER A 627 -37.15 -48.03 4.48
C SER A 627 -36.07 -49.10 4.28
N GLN A 628 -34.87 -48.93 4.88
CA GLN A 628 -34.21 -49.99 5.68
C GLN A 628 -33.02 -49.44 6.51
N THR A 629 -32.99 -49.89 7.77
CA THR A 629 -32.04 -49.67 8.88
C THR A 629 -30.86 -50.64 8.86
N PHE A 630 -29.71 -50.32 9.51
CA PHE A 630 -28.95 -51.22 10.41
C PHE A 630 -27.72 -50.51 11.06
N SER A 631 -27.58 -50.61 12.39
CA SER A 631 -26.36 -50.35 13.23
C SER A 631 -25.46 -51.62 13.25
N PRO A 632 -24.31 -51.81 14.00
CA PRO A 632 -23.72 -51.14 15.20
C PRO A 632 -22.14 -51.10 15.14
N PRO A 633 -21.30 -51.17 16.22
CA PRO A 633 -21.46 -51.02 17.68
C PRO A 633 -20.43 -50.10 18.41
N ALA A 634 -20.63 -49.95 19.73
CA ALA A 634 -19.83 -49.21 20.70
C ALA A 634 -18.95 -50.10 21.62
N GLY A 635 -17.94 -49.49 22.27
CA GLY A 635 -17.24 -49.97 23.47
C GLY A 635 -15.95 -49.17 23.75
N MET A 636 -16.00 -48.11 24.56
CA MET A 636 -15.45 -47.96 25.94
C MET A 636 -13.91 -48.03 26.04
N THR A 637 -13.12 -47.17 26.71
CA THR A 637 -13.33 -46.14 27.75
C THR A 637 -12.01 -45.38 27.99
N SER A 638 -12.10 -44.23 28.68
CA SER A 638 -11.08 -43.48 29.46
C SER A 638 -10.45 -42.22 28.83
N THR A 639 -10.86 -41.09 29.39
CA THR A 639 -10.20 -39.76 29.39
C THR A 639 -8.93 -39.78 30.26
N PRO A 640 -7.93 -38.91 30.00
CA PRO A 640 -7.99 -37.57 30.63
C PRO A 640 -7.60 -36.42 29.69
N HIS A 641 -8.15 -35.25 30.02
CA HIS A 641 -7.74 -33.90 29.67
C HIS A 641 -6.39 -33.73 28.94
N TYR A 642 -6.45 -33.21 27.71
CA TYR A 642 -5.42 -32.30 27.20
C TYR A 642 -6.07 -31.09 26.54
N ALA A 643 -5.57 -29.93 26.95
CA ALA A 643 -5.99 -28.61 26.54
C ALA A 643 -5.99 -28.45 25.02
N THR A 644 -7.03 -27.80 24.51
CA THR A 644 -7.08 -27.21 23.18
C THR A 644 -6.03 -26.09 23.10
N ASN A 645 -4.79 -26.44 22.77
CA ASN A 645 -3.82 -25.47 22.30
C ASN A 645 -4.26 -25.01 20.91
N TYR A 646 -4.83 -23.79 20.86
CA TYR A 646 -4.95 -23.02 19.64
C TYR A 646 -3.57 -22.98 18.97
N ARG A 647 -3.41 -23.66 17.83
CA ARG A 647 -2.25 -23.44 16.96
C ARG A 647 -2.37 -22.03 16.41
N ARG A 648 -1.47 -21.15 16.84
CA ARG A 648 -1.25 -19.83 16.22
C ARG A 648 -0.91 -20.06 14.74
N ALA A 649 -1.54 -19.31 13.84
CA ALA A 649 -1.12 -19.28 12.45
C ALA A 649 0.34 -18.82 12.38
N LEU A 650 1.19 -19.56 11.65
CA LEU A 650 2.57 -19.16 11.42
C LEU A 650 2.58 -17.77 10.79
N THR A 651 3.21 -16.83 11.47
CA THR A 651 3.42 -15.48 10.97
C THR A 651 4.65 -15.48 10.05
N VAL A 652 4.78 -14.47 9.19
CA VAL A 652 5.98 -14.31 8.33
C VAL A 652 7.27 -14.29 9.17
N ASP A 653 7.19 -13.87 10.44
CA ASP A 653 8.31 -13.84 11.38
C ASP A 653 8.78 -15.24 11.80
N ASP A 654 7.97 -16.28 11.66
CA ASP A 654 8.35 -17.67 11.98
C ASP A 654 9.17 -18.34 10.86
N LEU A 655 9.27 -17.70 9.68
CA LEU A 655 9.88 -18.28 8.47
C LEU A 655 11.27 -17.69 8.13
N ASP A 656 11.66 -16.58 8.76
CA ASP A 656 12.94 -15.89 8.53
C ASP A 656 13.87 -16.02 9.74
N PHE A 657 14.45 -17.21 9.97
CA PHE A 657 15.57 -17.36 10.92
C PHE A 657 16.84 -17.87 10.22
N ILE A 658 17.71 -16.92 9.86
CA ILE A 658 19.15 -17.15 9.78
C ILE A 658 19.79 -16.12 10.73
N GLU A 659 20.14 -16.55 11.95
CA GLU A 659 20.98 -15.74 12.84
C GLU A 659 22.43 -15.76 12.33
N CYS A 660 22.88 -14.66 11.73
CA CYS A 660 24.31 -14.37 11.62
C CYS A 660 24.70 -13.47 12.79
N GLN A 661 25.55 -13.96 13.70
CA GLN A 661 26.13 -13.09 14.73
C GLN A 661 27.05 -12.04 14.08
N PRO A 662 26.95 -10.75 14.45
CA PRO A 662 27.92 -9.76 14.03
C PRO A 662 29.28 -10.01 14.74
N PRO A 663 30.43 -9.78 14.08
CA PRO A 663 31.72 -9.86 14.75
C PRO A 663 31.79 -8.80 15.86
N SER A 664 32.31 -9.20 17.03
CA SER A 664 32.53 -8.28 18.14
C SER A 664 33.59 -7.24 17.76
N ALA A 665 33.48 -6.04 18.36
CA ALA A 665 34.32 -4.87 18.09
C ALA A 665 35.83 -5.03 18.41
N ALA A 666 36.31 -6.26 18.64
CA ALA A 666 37.71 -6.55 18.99
C ALA A 666 38.55 -7.13 17.82
N GLN A 667 38.02 -7.25 16.60
CA GLN A 667 38.74 -7.86 15.46
C GLN A 667 39.25 -6.87 14.39
N TRP A 668 39.23 -5.57 14.65
CA TRP A 668 39.75 -4.53 13.73
C TRP A 668 41.23 -4.17 13.94
N SER A 669 42.08 -5.15 14.22
CA SER A 669 43.53 -4.94 14.12
C SER A 669 44.29 -6.21 13.71
N SER A 670 44.48 -6.39 12.40
CA SER A 670 45.76 -6.75 11.76
C SER A 670 45.53 -7.24 10.33
N ARG A 671 46.33 -6.71 9.39
CA ARG A 671 46.40 -7.17 8.00
C ARG A 671 47.28 -8.42 7.93
N HIS A 672 46.80 -9.51 7.31
CA HIS A 672 47.44 -10.20 6.18
C HIS A 672 46.73 -11.53 5.81
N HIS A 673 46.80 -11.85 4.51
CA HIS A 673 46.32 -13.01 3.76
C HIS A 673 45.95 -14.31 4.51
N ALA A 674 44.75 -14.84 4.24
CA ALA A 674 44.52 -16.22 3.75
C ALA A 674 43.03 -16.49 3.50
N ALA A 675 42.73 -17.24 2.45
CA ALA A 675 41.41 -17.78 2.14
C ALA A 675 41.01 -18.90 3.12
N ASN A 676 39.75 -18.90 3.60
CA ASN A 676 38.84 -20.07 3.67
C ASN A 676 37.63 -19.85 4.60
N ASN A 677 36.46 -20.27 4.10
CA ASN A 677 35.29 -20.83 4.78
C ASN A 677 34.63 -20.08 5.95
N ASN A 678 33.58 -19.30 5.64
CA ASN A 678 32.51 -18.99 6.59
C ASN A 678 31.37 -20.02 6.43
N TYR A 679 31.29 -20.99 7.34
CA TYR A 679 30.15 -21.89 7.47
C TYR A 679 29.03 -21.21 8.26
N CYS A 680 27.88 -20.95 7.63
CA CYS A 680 26.61 -20.81 8.35
C CYS A 680 26.17 -22.22 8.77
N ARG A 681 26.03 -22.49 10.08
CA ARG A 681 25.43 -23.73 10.58
C ARG A 681 23.94 -23.50 10.84
N LEU A 682 23.09 -24.30 10.18
CA LEU A 682 21.69 -24.49 10.56
C LEU A 682 21.64 -25.00 12.00
N ARG A 683 20.83 -24.36 12.86
CA ARG A 683 20.49 -24.93 14.16
C ARG A 683 19.42 -25.99 13.92
N GLU A 684 19.75 -27.25 14.17
CA GLU A 684 18.74 -28.32 14.25
C GLU A 684 17.70 -27.93 15.30
N ALA A 685 16.45 -27.77 14.88
CA ALA A 685 15.33 -27.65 15.78
C ALA A 685 15.03 -29.05 16.36
N HIS A 686 15.19 -29.22 17.67
CA HIS A 686 14.73 -30.40 18.38
C HIS A 686 13.18 -30.47 18.35
N PRO A 687 12.59 -31.68 18.30
CA PRO A 687 11.16 -31.86 18.10
C PRO A 687 10.39 -31.57 19.39
N ILE A 688 9.37 -30.69 19.30
CA ILE A 688 8.21 -30.65 20.20
C ILE A 688 6.96 -30.41 19.35
#